data_AF-A0A8T4EDR6-F1
#
_entry.id   AF-A0A8T4EDR6-F1
#
_cell.length_a   1.000
_cell.length_b   1.000
_cell.length_c   1.000
_cell.angle_alpha   90.00
_cell.angle_beta   90.00
_cell.angle_gamma   90.00
#
_symmetry.space_group_name_H-M   'P 1'
#
loop_
_entity.id
_entity.type
_entity.pdbx_description
1 polymer ?
#
loop_
_entity_poly.entity_id
_entity_poly.type
_entity_poly.pdbx_seq_one_letter_code
_entity_poly.pdbx_strand_id
1 'polypeptide(L)'
;MSKSTTPPILPPKRKRMLDMILALGGLREEQAIPPSKVNEAISDLKNELSPLIETIFAFPESYYTSFQKSIEQVDISSEINDLSILQNAIGTLEESIAPSDVTSLSQLLELFNTTLETSKSADEERLAFEEKIQTIKSLIKSDPETALYQLQQNLNITTRYGQPPCHVACPAGVSTQRFVNLIRDKRFDEALQLMRSTYPFPGTLGRVCNAPCESKCQRGLIDQPISIRNLHRFLADNERASGKIHEPTPVIDKEQKVAVIGAGPAGLGCAYDLARMGYPVTIFEAKPANGGLLRYGIPSYRLPRDILDEEISYVQKHGVEIINGQKIKKPGDLLTKGFSAVFVGTGASSSLKLRIEGEDAVGVHHALKFLDDFNMGKKFELGKRVAVIGGGNAAIDSARVSLRLGVSEVIIVYRRSKEEMPANASEIEDAEHEGVDLKILSSPVQILEENGKVTALRCIKMELGEPDSSGRRRPVPVPDSEFDIDVDSIIVAIGQGIDADDYFPDIEYTEWGLMQVDSNSYQTNTKGVFAGGDAVSGPATVVKAVGAGKKAAQAIDLFLQGKEITHTIPIYDQIIATVDSDKAQAKEGKRAEMPVLDPESRARIFDEVELGFDSPTSVTEASRCINCSISNMDVTVYGGRVDSETSRTMMKKFVQDEAERGLILALVRELGALTSKDLTEKTGIPQDRVFLHLVQMKRNEELVTIGEEHGYVLYDVLRTSSEIETTIQTVTSLAQQLMKARKELDEILTDLKATDIGRLVAALETFSRARDKLTKVTVNGSVIAEEVLSKVEEKIHSAVLLAYRTRAKLPSTRPKVAIENLTDVDVPSVLEEYKSQMGYAPLLGFGTIEWTHSRCLGCRSCELECPEDAIKLTPVLRMPEIFEFTEESLSELPVNRSLFYKTVMSLAVTKPVDNVVLERESPGFGSVEVDLWLCVACRTCVRRCPGPADGALELELKWNLPEVVRQITSQSSS
;
A
#
# COMPACT_ATOMS: atom_id res chain seq x y z
N MET A 1 46.00 -1.08 24.52
CA MET A 1 44.72 -1.22 25.23
C MET A 1 44.15 -2.60 24.91
N SER A 2 44.11 -3.46 25.93
CA SER A 2 43.54 -4.81 25.88
C SER A 2 42.03 -4.73 25.72
N LYS A 3 41.47 -5.30 24.64
CA LYS A 3 40.06 -5.64 24.62
C LYS A 3 39.91 -7.03 25.25
N SER A 4 39.48 -7.02 26.51
CA SER A 4 38.80 -8.13 27.15
C SER A 4 37.54 -8.42 26.34
N THR A 5 37.56 -9.49 25.55
CA THR A 5 36.35 -10.09 25.00
C THR A 5 36.08 -11.36 25.78
N THR A 6 35.18 -11.27 26.75
CA THR A 6 34.48 -12.44 27.28
C THR A 6 33.90 -13.23 26.12
N PRO A 7 34.13 -14.56 26.03
CA PRO A 7 33.60 -15.35 24.93
C PRO A 7 32.06 -15.31 24.94
N PRO A 8 31.40 -15.32 23.76
CA PRO A 8 29.95 -15.29 23.67
C PRO A 8 29.34 -16.50 24.39
N ILE A 9 28.35 -16.25 25.25
CA ILE A 9 27.60 -17.29 25.97
C ILE A 9 26.90 -18.17 24.93
N LEU A 10 27.26 -19.45 24.87
CA LEU A 10 26.65 -20.41 23.96
C LEU A 10 25.15 -20.56 24.26
N PRO A 11 24.27 -20.55 23.25
CA PRO A 11 22.84 -20.82 23.45
C PRO A 11 22.62 -22.16 24.18
N PRO A 12 21.65 -22.29 25.10
CA PRO A 12 21.51 -23.48 25.96
C PRO A 12 21.45 -24.81 25.21
N LYS A 13 20.82 -24.85 24.03
CA LYS A 13 20.78 -26.01 23.14
C LYS A 13 22.17 -26.39 22.60
N ARG A 14 22.98 -25.40 22.19
CA ARG A 14 24.37 -25.63 21.73
C ARG A 14 25.30 -25.98 22.88
N LYS A 15 25.10 -25.37 24.07
CA LYS A 15 25.84 -25.72 25.28
C LYS A 15 25.58 -27.19 25.67
N ARG A 16 24.32 -27.63 25.75
CA ARG A 16 23.97 -29.05 25.97
C ARG A 16 24.60 -29.99 24.95
N MET A 17 24.56 -29.63 23.67
CA MET A 17 25.14 -30.44 22.60
C MET A 17 26.67 -30.52 22.72
N LEU A 18 27.32 -29.41 23.11
CA LEU A 18 28.75 -29.35 23.36
C LEU A 18 29.14 -30.13 24.62
N ASP A 19 28.39 -30.01 25.71
CA ASP A 19 28.60 -30.76 26.97
C ASP A 19 28.42 -32.26 26.73
N MET A 20 27.44 -32.66 25.92
CA MET A 20 27.27 -34.04 25.44
C MET A 20 28.48 -34.49 24.61
N ILE A 21 28.93 -33.69 23.63
CA ILE A 21 30.10 -34.00 22.81
C ILE A 21 31.38 -34.09 23.65
N LEU A 22 31.56 -33.22 24.65
CA LEU A 22 32.73 -33.22 25.54
C LEU A 22 32.70 -34.40 26.53
N ALA A 23 31.51 -34.76 27.03
CA ALA A 23 31.32 -35.95 27.85
C ALA A 23 31.56 -37.26 27.06
N LEU A 24 31.26 -37.25 25.76
CA LEU A 24 31.51 -38.37 24.85
C LEU A 24 32.94 -38.39 24.29
N GLY A 25 33.57 -37.22 24.12
CA GLY A 25 34.86 -36.99 23.44
C GLY A 25 36.11 -37.39 24.23
N GLY A 26 35.96 -38.02 25.39
CA GLY A 26 37.04 -38.63 26.17
C GLY A 26 37.07 -40.16 26.08
N LEU A 27 36.09 -40.80 25.44
CA LEU A 27 36.09 -42.24 25.24
C LEU A 27 37.01 -42.58 24.04
N ARG A 28 38.31 -42.76 24.33
CA ARG A 28 39.12 -43.71 23.54
C ARG A 28 38.39 -45.06 23.57
N GLU A 29 38.63 -45.94 22.60
CA GLU A 29 38.11 -47.33 22.56
C GLU A 29 38.56 -48.14 23.80
N GLU A 30 38.17 -47.74 25.00
CA GLU A 30 38.25 -48.54 26.21
C GLU A 30 37.07 -49.51 26.12
N GLN A 31 37.44 -50.72 25.69
CA GLN A 31 36.76 -52.00 25.85
C GLN A 31 35.35 -51.87 26.46
N ALA A 32 34.34 -52.06 25.61
CA ALA A 32 32.96 -52.26 26.02
C ALA A 32 32.90 -53.07 27.31
N ILE A 33 32.21 -52.54 28.33
CA ILE A 33 32.10 -53.20 29.64
C ILE A 33 31.61 -54.64 29.39
N PRO A 34 32.33 -55.68 29.85
CA PRO A 34 31.88 -57.05 29.64
C PRO A 34 30.47 -57.22 30.23
N PRO A 35 29.59 -58.04 29.63
CA PRO A 35 28.20 -58.19 30.07
C PRO A 35 28.03 -58.46 31.59
N SER A 36 29.04 -59.06 32.22
CA SER A 36 29.12 -59.31 33.67
C SER A 36 29.21 -58.05 34.55
N LYS A 37 29.58 -56.89 34.00
CA LYS A 37 29.79 -55.62 34.73
C LYS A 37 28.73 -54.55 34.42
N VAL A 38 27.75 -54.84 33.58
CA VAL A 38 26.63 -53.93 33.27
C VAL A 38 25.83 -53.57 34.53
N ASN A 39 25.54 -54.57 35.37
CA ASN A 39 24.79 -54.36 36.61
C ASN A 39 25.54 -53.45 37.61
N GLU A 40 26.87 -53.48 37.62
CA GLU A 40 27.72 -52.61 38.44
C GLU A 40 27.56 -51.14 38.01
N ALA A 41 27.68 -50.86 36.70
CA ALA A 41 27.50 -49.50 36.15
C ALA A 41 26.07 -48.93 36.35
N ILE A 42 25.04 -49.78 36.32
CA ILE A 42 23.66 -49.37 36.64
C ILE A 42 23.52 -49.07 38.12
N SER A 43 24.12 -49.89 38.99
CA SER A 43 24.10 -49.65 40.44
C SER A 43 24.83 -48.37 40.81
N ASP A 44 25.98 -48.09 40.18
CA ASP A 44 26.74 -46.85 40.37
C ASP A 44 25.93 -45.64 39.92
N LEU A 45 25.28 -45.70 38.74
CA LEU A 45 24.40 -44.64 38.25
C LEU A 45 23.25 -44.37 39.24
N LYS A 46 22.61 -45.42 39.78
CA LYS A 46 21.53 -45.26 40.77
C LYS A 46 22.03 -44.57 42.04
N ASN A 47 23.21 -44.95 42.53
CA ASN A 47 23.82 -44.34 43.73
C ASN A 47 24.21 -42.87 43.50
N GLU A 48 24.77 -42.54 42.34
CA GLU A 48 25.18 -41.18 41.98
C GLU A 48 23.98 -40.26 41.65
N LEU A 49 22.89 -40.81 41.12
CA LEU A 49 21.66 -40.05 40.85
C LEU A 49 20.85 -39.77 42.11
N SER A 50 20.82 -40.69 43.08
CA SER A 50 19.98 -40.57 44.29
C SER A 50 20.02 -39.18 44.96
N PRO A 51 21.19 -38.56 45.25
CA PRO A 51 21.24 -37.25 45.90
C PRO A 51 20.82 -36.07 44.98
N LEU A 52 20.79 -36.27 43.66
CA LEU A 52 20.35 -35.25 42.70
C LEU A 52 18.83 -35.27 42.51
N ILE A 53 18.22 -36.45 42.58
CA ILE A 53 16.79 -36.66 42.33
C ILE A 53 15.91 -35.97 43.37
N GLU A 54 16.30 -35.97 44.65
CA GLU A 54 15.52 -35.29 45.70
C GLU A 54 15.29 -33.81 45.38
N THR A 55 16.33 -33.12 44.88
CA THR A 55 16.22 -31.71 44.49
C THR A 55 15.39 -31.52 43.22
N ILE A 56 15.47 -32.47 42.28
CA ILE A 56 14.69 -32.45 41.02
C ILE A 56 13.20 -32.72 41.28
N PHE A 57 12.87 -33.57 42.25
CA PHE A 57 11.49 -33.86 42.66
C PHE A 57 10.85 -32.73 43.47
N ALA A 58 11.63 -32.00 44.28
CA ALA A 58 11.15 -30.84 45.04
C ALA A 58 10.96 -29.57 44.19
N PHE A 59 11.55 -29.53 42.99
CA PHE A 59 11.55 -28.36 42.12
C PHE A 59 10.14 -27.87 41.71
N PRO A 60 9.22 -28.74 41.22
CA PRO A 60 7.89 -28.27 40.82
C PRO A 60 7.12 -27.58 41.95
N GLU A 61 7.03 -28.19 43.14
CA GLU A 61 6.33 -27.61 44.29
C GLU A 61 6.89 -26.24 44.67
N SER A 62 8.22 -26.13 44.71
CA SER A 62 8.91 -24.88 45.08
C SER A 62 8.67 -23.76 44.06
N TYR A 63 8.61 -24.12 42.77
CA TYR A 63 8.34 -23.18 41.69
C TYR A 63 6.88 -22.70 41.69
N TYR A 64 5.91 -23.62 41.69
CA TYR A 64 4.48 -23.27 41.61
C TYR A 64 3.99 -22.52 42.85
N THR A 65 4.54 -22.80 44.03
CA THR A 65 4.29 -22.00 45.24
C THR A 65 4.75 -20.54 45.07
N SER A 66 5.92 -20.33 44.46
CA SER A 66 6.45 -18.99 44.21
C SER A 66 5.63 -18.27 43.13
N PHE A 67 5.20 -19.01 42.10
CA PHE A 67 4.35 -18.50 41.04
C PHE A 67 2.99 -18.00 41.55
N GLN A 68 2.31 -18.81 42.37
CA GLN A 68 1.03 -18.44 42.97
C GLN A 68 1.12 -17.12 43.74
N LYS A 69 2.13 -16.97 44.61
CA LYS A 69 2.35 -15.73 45.38
C LYS A 69 2.59 -14.51 44.49
N SER A 70 3.26 -14.68 43.36
CA SER A 70 3.48 -13.58 42.40
C SER A 70 2.19 -13.20 41.67
N ILE A 71 1.31 -14.15 41.37
CA ILE A 71 0.05 -13.93 40.67
C ILE A 71 -1.04 -13.35 41.60
N GLU A 72 -1.09 -13.76 42.86
CA GLU A 72 -2.02 -13.19 43.87
C GLU A 72 -1.82 -11.67 44.11
N GLN A 73 -0.65 -11.14 43.76
CA GLN A 73 -0.34 -9.71 43.86
C GLN A 73 -0.82 -8.88 42.67
N VAL A 74 -1.43 -9.53 41.67
CA VAL A 74 -1.89 -8.87 40.45
C VAL A 74 -3.39 -9.04 40.29
N ASP A 75 -4.08 -8.00 39.81
CA ASP A 75 -5.51 -8.07 39.52
C ASP A 75 -5.74 -8.79 38.18
N ILE A 76 -5.84 -10.11 38.25
CA ILE A 76 -6.04 -10.98 37.09
C ILE A 76 -7.31 -10.61 36.31
N SER A 77 -8.36 -10.14 37.01
CA SER A 77 -9.66 -9.87 36.40
C SER A 77 -9.67 -8.67 35.45
N SER A 78 -8.79 -7.69 35.69
CA SER A 78 -8.64 -6.51 34.83
C SER A 78 -7.57 -6.66 33.75
N GLU A 79 -6.73 -7.70 33.85
CA GLU A 79 -5.61 -7.98 32.93
C GLU A 79 -5.89 -9.15 31.96
N ILE A 80 -6.94 -9.94 32.21
CA ILE A 80 -7.47 -10.97 31.32
C ILE A 80 -8.70 -10.44 30.58
N ASN A 81 -8.56 -10.24 29.27
CA ASN A 81 -9.66 -9.88 28.39
C ASN A 81 -10.15 -11.06 27.53
N ASP A 82 -9.53 -12.24 27.63
CA ASP A 82 -9.99 -13.49 26.99
C ASP A 82 -10.14 -14.59 28.05
N LEU A 83 -11.39 -14.81 28.45
CA LEU A 83 -11.75 -15.80 29.47
C LEU A 83 -11.47 -17.24 29.03
N SER A 84 -11.31 -17.52 27.73
CA SER A 84 -10.97 -18.86 27.24
C SER A 84 -9.57 -19.30 27.67
N ILE A 85 -8.64 -18.35 27.82
CA ILE A 85 -7.29 -18.61 28.33
C ILE A 85 -7.36 -19.12 29.77
N LEU A 86 -8.20 -18.48 30.58
CA LEU A 86 -8.41 -18.87 31.97
C LEU A 86 -9.11 -20.24 32.06
N GLN A 87 -10.10 -20.50 31.21
CA GLN A 87 -10.78 -21.80 31.11
C GLN A 87 -9.83 -22.93 30.70
N ASN A 88 -8.98 -22.72 29.69
CA ASN A 88 -7.99 -23.70 29.25
C ASN A 88 -6.92 -23.97 30.31
N ALA A 89 -6.49 -22.93 31.03
CA ALA A 89 -5.58 -23.04 32.16
C ALA A 89 -6.19 -23.89 33.28
N ILE A 90 -7.47 -23.66 33.62
CA ILE A 90 -8.24 -24.47 34.60
C ILE A 90 -8.27 -25.94 34.16
N GLY A 91 -8.68 -26.24 32.92
CA GLY A 91 -8.75 -27.62 32.43
C GLY A 91 -7.40 -28.34 32.43
N THR A 92 -6.33 -27.64 32.03
CA THR A 92 -4.96 -28.19 32.05
C THR A 92 -4.48 -28.52 33.47
N LEU A 93 -4.85 -27.68 34.45
CA LEU A 93 -4.50 -27.90 35.86
C LEU A 93 -5.29 -29.07 36.45
N GLU A 94 -6.57 -29.20 36.15
CA GLU A 94 -7.40 -30.34 36.58
C GLU A 94 -6.80 -31.69 36.12
N GLU A 95 -6.37 -31.78 34.87
CA GLU A 95 -5.68 -32.97 34.34
C GLU A 95 -4.31 -33.22 35.00
N SER A 96 -3.62 -32.16 35.40
CA SER A 96 -2.27 -32.22 35.98
C SER A 96 -2.29 -32.55 37.48
N ILE A 97 -3.36 -32.20 38.19
CA ILE A 97 -3.53 -32.45 39.63
C ILE A 97 -3.86 -33.92 39.89
N ALA A 98 -4.71 -34.54 39.06
CA ALA A 98 -5.18 -35.92 39.26
C ALA A 98 -4.05 -36.97 39.48
N PRO A 99 -2.85 -36.85 38.85
CA PRO A 99 -1.72 -37.73 39.11
C PRO A 99 -0.58 -37.15 39.99
N SER A 100 -0.73 -35.98 40.64
CA SER A 100 0.39 -35.29 41.31
C SER A 100 0.23 -35.07 42.82
N ASP A 101 1.35 -35.15 43.58
CA ASP A 101 1.43 -34.74 45.00
C ASP A 101 1.75 -33.24 45.16
N VAL A 102 1.53 -32.41 44.13
CA VAL A 102 1.92 -30.98 44.16
C VAL A 102 0.78 -30.12 44.67
N THR A 103 0.89 -29.64 45.91
CA THR A 103 -0.22 -28.97 46.62
C THR A 103 -0.52 -27.58 46.06
N SER A 104 0.52 -26.87 45.61
CA SER A 104 0.41 -25.51 45.03
C SER A 104 -0.38 -25.45 43.71
N LEU A 105 -0.52 -26.55 42.96
CA LEU A 105 -1.35 -26.57 41.74
C LEU A 105 -2.85 -26.47 42.05
N SER A 106 -3.31 -27.10 43.13
CA SER A 106 -4.72 -27.05 43.56
C SER A 106 -5.12 -25.65 44.02
N GLN A 107 -4.21 -24.94 44.69
CA GLN A 107 -4.45 -23.56 45.14
C GLN A 107 -4.55 -22.58 43.95
N LEU A 108 -3.73 -22.81 42.92
CA LEU A 108 -3.77 -22.03 41.69
C LEU A 108 -5.07 -22.24 40.90
N LEU A 109 -5.59 -23.47 40.89
CA LEU A 109 -6.87 -23.82 40.28
C LEU A 109 -8.06 -23.09 40.95
N GLU A 110 -8.07 -23.01 42.29
CA GLU A 110 -9.11 -22.30 43.05
C GLU A 110 -9.11 -20.79 42.76
N LEU A 111 -7.91 -20.18 42.68
CA LEU A 111 -7.74 -18.78 42.31
C LEU A 111 -8.35 -18.48 40.93
N PHE A 112 -8.02 -19.28 39.92
CA PHE A 112 -8.53 -19.07 38.55
C PHE A 112 -10.04 -19.28 38.42
N ASN A 113 -10.61 -20.26 39.13
CA ASN A 113 -12.07 -20.47 39.13
C ASN A 113 -12.81 -19.28 39.74
N THR A 114 -12.31 -18.72 40.83
CA THR A 114 -12.92 -17.55 41.49
C THR A 114 -12.92 -16.33 40.57
N THR A 115 -11.80 -16.07 39.88
CA THR A 115 -11.68 -14.99 38.90
C THR A 115 -12.64 -15.16 37.72
N LEU A 116 -12.82 -16.39 37.22
CA LEU A 116 -13.72 -16.68 36.11
C LEU A 116 -15.20 -16.41 36.45
N GLU A 117 -15.62 -16.66 37.69
CA GLU A 117 -16.99 -16.38 38.14
C GLU A 117 -17.29 -14.88 38.24
N THR A 118 -16.28 -14.06 38.59
CA THR A 118 -16.45 -12.61 38.74
C THR A 118 -16.62 -11.89 37.40
N SER A 119 -16.08 -12.43 36.30
CA SER A 119 -16.11 -11.81 34.97
C SER A 119 -17.37 -12.08 34.13
N LYS A 120 -18.33 -12.89 34.60
CA LYS A 120 -19.52 -13.31 33.82
C LYS A 120 -20.69 -12.28 33.78
N SER A 121 -20.59 -11.10 34.39
CA SER A 121 -21.69 -10.12 34.42
C SER A 121 -21.84 -9.24 33.16
N ALA A 122 -21.22 -9.60 32.03
CA ALA A 122 -21.13 -8.79 30.79
C ALA A 122 -22.07 -9.26 29.64
N ASP A 123 -23.04 -10.15 29.88
CA ASP A 123 -23.84 -10.81 28.83
C ASP A 123 -24.96 -9.95 28.17
N GLU A 124 -25.43 -8.86 28.80
CA GLU A 124 -26.54 -8.05 28.26
C GLU A 124 -26.17 -7.26 27.00
N GLU A 125 -24.93 -6.81 26.88
CA GLU A 125 -24.45 -6.07 25.69
C GLU A 125 -24.31 -6.99 24.46
N ARG A 126 -23.98 -8.26 24.69
CA ARG A 126 -23.81 -9.27 23.63
C ARG A 126 -25.13 -9.63 22.94
N LEU A 127 -26.22 -9.75 23.70
CA LEU A 127 -27.56 -10.03 23.16
C LEU A 127 -28.08 -8.88 22.27
N ALA A 128 -27.82 -7.63 22.65
CA ALA A 128 -28.20 -6.46 21.85
C ALA A 128 -27.40 -6.34 20.54
N PHE A 129 -26.17 -6.84 20.51
CA PHE A 129 -25.35 -6.91 19.29
C PHE A 129 -25.88 -7.97 18.30
N GLU A 130 -26.28 -9.14 18.79
CA GLU A 130 -26.78 -10.23 17.93
C GLU A 130 -28.07 -9.85 17.19
N GLU A 131 -28.98 -9.09 17.82
CA GLU A 131 -30.21 -8.61 17.19
C GLU A 131 -29.91 -7.67 16.00
N LYS A 132 -28.99 -6.72 16.18
CA LYS A 132 -28.56 -5.77 15.13
C LYS A 132 -27.95 -6.49 13.93
N ILE A 133 -27.16 -7.54 14.17
CA ILE A 133 -26.55 -8.37 13.13
C ILE A 133 -27.61 -9.07 12.27
N GLN A 134 -28.68 -9.59 12.89
CA GLN A 134 -29.75 -10.27 12.14
C GLN A 134 -30.49 -9.30 11.20
N THR A 135 -30.74 -8.06 11.64
CA THR A 135 -31.35 -7.03 10.78
C THR A 135 -30.47 -6.74 9.56
N ILE A 136 -29.18 -6.48 9.77
CA ILE A 136 -28.23 -6.17 8.69
C ILE A 136 -28.07 -7.34 7.71
N LYS A 137 -28.00 -8.58 8.22
CA LYS A 137 -27.91 -9.80 7.42
C LYS A 137 -29.08 -9.93 6.43
N SER A 138 -30.28 -9.53 6.83
CA SER A 138 -31.46 -9.55 5.95
C SER A 138 -31.41 -8.51 4.82
N LEU A 139 -30.73 -7.38 5.06
CA LEU A 139 -30.60 -6.27 4.12
C LEU A 139 -29.54 -6.52 3.05
N ILE A 140 -28.47 -7.28 3.34
CA ILE A 140 -27.38 -7.52 2.38
C ILE A 140 -27.87 -8.05 1.02
N LYS A 141 -28.92 -8.88 1.01
CA LYS A 141 -29.45 -9.46 -0.24
C LYS A 141 -30.53 -8.60 -0.91
N SER A 142 -31.28 -7.81 -0.15
CA SER A 142 -32.43 -7.05 -0.64
C SER A 142 -32.10 -5.59 -0.92
N ASP A 143 -31.23 -4.99 -0.10
CA ASP A 143 -30.77 -3.60 -0.18
C ASP A 143 -29.34 -3.46 0.41
N PRO A 144 -28.30 -3.78 -0.39
CA PRO A 144 -26.90 -3.72 0.04
C PRO A 144 -26.45 -2.33 0.49
N GLU A 145 -27.03 -1.26 -0.06
CA GLU A 145 -26.69 0.13 0.28
C GLU A 145 -27.13 0.47 1.69
N THR A 146 -28.38 0.13 2.05
CA THR A 146 -28.89 0.33 3.41
C THR A 146 -28.17 -0.57 4.42
N ALA A 147 -27.82 -1.80 4.04
CA ALA A 147 -27.03 -2.70 4.89
C ALA A 147 -25.67 -2.08 5.26
N LEU A 148 -24.96 -1.55 4.25
CA LEU A 148 -23.66 -0.89 4.43
C LEU A 148 -23.79 0.39 5.29
N TYR A 149 -24.83 1.18 5.05
CA TYR A 149 -25.12 2.38 5.85
C TYR A 149 -25.35 2.05 7.33
N GLN A 150 -26.15 1.02 7.63
CA GLN A 150 -26.39 0.59 9.01
C GLN A 150 -25.14 0.05 9.69
N LEU A 151 -24.27 -0.67 8.98
CA LEU A 151 -22.96 -1.10 9.49
C LEU A 151 -22.08 0.11 9.89
N GLN A 152 -22.10 1.17 9.08
CA GLN A 152 -21.34 2.39 9.34
C GLN A 152 -21.88 3.20 10.54
N GLN A 153 -23.20 3.33 10.65
CA GLN A 153 -23.85 4.13 11.69
C GLN A 153 -23.92 3.41 13.03
N ASN A 154 -24.40 2.15 13.03
CA ASN A 154 -24.77 1.44 14.26
C ASN A 154 -23.63 0.61 14.86
N LEU A 155 -22.69 0.17 14.02
CA LEU A 155 -21.61 -0.76 14.42
C LEU A 155 -20.21 -0.13 14.27
N ASN A 156 -20.16 1.16 13.97
CA ASN A 156 -18.93 1.94 13.87
C ASN A 156 -17.88 1.38 12.86
N ILE A 157 -18.36 0.72 11.80
CA ILE A 157 -17.51 0.13 10.77
C ILE A 157 -17.30 1.15 9.66
N THR A 158 -16.08 1.66 9.51
CA THR A 158 -15.74 2.65 8.50
C THR A 158 -15.22 2.01 7.21
N THR A 159 -16.12 1.44 6.41
CA THR A 159 -15.84 1.15 5.00
C THR A 159 -15.94 2.45 4.19
N ARG A 160 -14.80 2.96 3.70
CA ARG A 160 -14.78 4.27 3.01
C ARG A 160 -15.13 4.09 1.54
N TYR A 161 -16.41 4.21 1.22
CA TYR A 161 -16.94 4.13 -0.13
C TYR A 161 -16.78 5.44 -0.91
N GLY A 162 -16.64 5.35 -2.23
CA GLY A 162 -16.70 6.48 -3.15
C GLY A 162 -15.35 7.03 -3.63
N GLN A 163 -15.41 7.88 -4.65
CA GLN A 163 -14.22 8.56 -5.16
C GLN A 163 -13.77 9.67 -4.20
N PRO A 164 -12.45 9.85 -4.01
CA PRO A 164 -11.97 10.94 -3.18
C PRO A 164 -12.43 12.29 -3.76
N PRO A 165 -12.99 13.20 -2.94
CA PRO A 165 -13.48 14.50 -3.44
C PRO A 165 -12.41 15.30 -4.18
N CYS A 166 -11.14 15.18 -3.78
CA CYS A 166 -10.02 15.84 -4.42
C CYS A 166 -9.68 15.29 -5.82
N HIS A 167 -10.09 14.06 -6.14
CA HIS A 167 -10.00 13.48 -7.49
C HIS A 167 -11.16 14.00 -8.36
N VAL A 168 -12.39 13.92 -7.86
CA VAL A 168 -13.60 14.40 -8.55
C VAL A 168 -13.50 15.89 -8.89
N ALA A 169 -12.95 16.69 -7.97
CA ALA A 169 -12.76 18.12 -8.17
C ALA A 169 -11.70 18.48 -9.22
N CYS A 170 -10.82 17.55 -9.61
CA CYS A 170 -9.79 17.81 -10.62
C CYS A 170 -10.41 17.74 -12.02
N PRO A 171 -10.43 18.83 -12.81
CA PRO A 171 -11.00 18.81 -14.15
C PRO A 171 -10.30 17.87 -15.13
N ALA A 172 -9.02 17.58 -14.88
CA ALA A 172 -8.24 16.64 -15.67
C ALA A 172 -8.33 15.19 -15.16
N GLY A 173 -8.94 14.96 -13.98
CA GLY A 173 -9.18 13.62 -13.43
C GLY A 173 -7.98 12.92 -12.83
N VAL A 174 -6.99 13.64 -12.28
CA VAL A 174 -5.82 13.00 -11.64
C VAL A 174 -6.22 12.32 -10.32
N SER A 175 -5.70 11.12 -10.05
CA SER A 175 -5.95 10.41 -8.79
C SER A 175 -5.16 11.03 -7.62
N THR A 176 -5.66 12.17 -7.12
CA THR A 176 -4.97 12.98 -6.10
C THR A 176 -4.54 12.21 -4.86
N GLN A 177 -5.47 11.50 -4.22
CA GLN A 177 -5.18 10.73 -3.01
C GLN A 177 -4.09 9.67 -3.22
N ARG A 178 -4.07 9.02 -4.39
CA ARG A 178 -3.13 7.94 -4.69
C ARG A 178 -1.70 8.45 -4.81
N PHE A 179 -1.48 9.52 -5.59
CA PHE A 179 -0.12 10.05 -5.70
C PHE A 179 0.37 10.63 -4.37
N VAL A 180 -0.52 11.23 -3.57
CA VAL A 180 -0.18 11.72 -2.22
C VAL A 180 0.27 10.56 -1.34
N ASN A 181 -0.43 9.42 -1.36
CA ASN A 181 0.00 8.23 -0.62
C ASN A 181 1.33 7.66 -1.12
N LEU A 182 1.57 7.68 -2.44
CA LEU A 182 2.86 7.25 -2.99
C LEU A 182 3.99 8.17 -2.53
N ILE A 183 3.76 9.50 -2.42
CA ILE A 183 4.73 10.43 -1.81
C ILE A 183 4.97 10.06 -0.34
N ARG A 184 3.91 9.83 0.44
CA ARG A 184 4.03 9.40 1.84
C ARG A 184 4.90 8.15 1.99
N ASP A 185 4.72 7.20 1.08
CA ASP A 185 5.43 5.92 1.07
C ASP A 185 6.81 6.03 0.36
N LYS A 186 7.26 7.24 0.01
CA LYS A 186 8.53 7.56 -0.66
C LYS A 186 8.70 6.94 -2.05
N ARG A 187 7.59 6.63 -2.72
CA ARG A 187 7.52 6.06 -4.08
C ARG A 187 7.30 7.16 -5.11
N PHE A 188 8.25 8.09 -5.20
CA PHE A 188 8.10 9.33 -5.99
C PHE A 188 7.96 9.06 -7.49
N ASP A 189 8.77 8.17 -8.05
CA ASP A 189 8.72 7.86 -9.49
C ASP A 189 7.35 7.30 -9.89
N GLU A 190 6.79 6.41 -9.09
CA GLU A 190 5.45 5.84 -9.32
C GLU A 190 4.34 6.89 -9.19
N ALA A 191 4.49 7.83 -8.24
CA ALA A 191 3.55 8.94 -8.07
C ALA A 191 3.55 9.86 -9.30
N LEU A 192 4.73 10.15 -9.87
CA LEU A 192 4.87 10.96 -11.07
C LEU A 192 4.34 10.23 -12.31
N GLN A 193 4.61 8.93 -12.46
CA GLN A 193 4.06 8.13 -13.56
C GLN A 193 2.54 8.04 -13.49
N LEU A 194 1.96 7.95 -12.29
CA LEU A 194 0.51 8.03 -12.10
C LEU A 194 -0.08 9.37 -12.57
N MET A 195 0.63 10.49 -12.38
CA MET A 195 0.19 11.77 -12.94
C MET A 195 0.29 11.80 -14.45
N ARG A 196 1.41 11.33 -15.00
CA ARG A 196 1.67 11.30 -16.45
C ARG A 196 0.73 10.37 -17.20
N SER A 197 0.18 9.36 -16.53
CA SER A 197 -0.92 8.56 -17.10
C SER A 197 -2.19 9.39 -17.36
N THR A 198 -2.33 10.53 -16.68
CA THR A 198 -3.46 11.46 -16.81
C THR A 198 -3.15 12.64 -17.74
N TYR A 199 -2.00 13.31 -17.58
CA TYR A 199 -1.57 14.46 -18.41
C TYR A 199 -0.05 14.71 -18.34
N PRO A 200 0.54 15.43 -19.31
CA PRO A 200 2.00 15.59 -19.40
C PRO A 200 2.59 16.77 -18.62
N PHE A 201 1.80 17.46 -17.77
CA PHE A 201 2.16 18.74 -17.13
C PHE A 201 2.32 18.73 -15.59
N PRO A 202 3.02 17.75 -14.96
CA PRO A 202 3.22 17.74 -13.51
C PRO A 202 3.90 19.01 -12.95
N GLY A 203 5.02 19.42 -13.53
CA GLY A 203 5.80 20.59 -13.13
C GLY A 203 5.10 21.92 -13.40
N THR A 204 4.43 22.07 -14.56
CA THR A 204 3.67 23.29 -14.87
C THR A 204 2.46 23.44 -13.95
N LEU A 205 1.60 22.42 -13.84
CA LEU A 205 0.40 22.52 -12.99
C LEU A 205 0.75 22.61 -11.50
N GLY A 206 1.89 22.06 -11.08
CA GLY A 206 2.42 22.26 -9.73
C GLY A 206 2.74 23.73 -9.39
N ARG A 207 2.91 24.59 -10.40
CA ARG A 207 3.18 26.03 -10.22
C ARG A 207 1.93 26.87 -10.42
N VAL A 208 1.20 26.64 -11.50
CA VAL A 208 0.16 27.60 -11.97
C VAL A 208 -1.28 27.17 -11.68
N CYS A 209 -1.51 25.94 -11.21
CA CYS A 209 -2.87 25.44 -10.95
C CYS A 209 -3.53 26.20 -9.79
N ASN A 210 -4.84 26.43 -9.88
CA ASN A 210 -5.66 27.02 -8.82
C ASN A 210 -6.14 25.98 -7.78
N ALA A 211 -5.61 24.76 -7.84
CA ALA A 211 -5.80 23.68 -6.88
C ALA A 211 -7.28 23.41 -6.46
N PRO A 212 -8.22 23.19 -7.40
CA PRO A 212 -9.62 22.90 -7.05
C PRO A 212 -9.77 21.62 -6.20
N CYS A 213 -8.77 20.74 -6.23
CA CYS A 213 -8.68 19.56 -5.37
C CYS A 213 -8.49 19.90 -3.88
N GLU A 214 -7.81 21.00 -3.56
CA GLU A 214 -7.57 21.44 -2.17
C GLU A 214 -8.83 22.02 -1.55
N SER A 215 -9.64 22.76 -2.32
CA SER A 215 -10.91 23.34 -1.84
C SER A 215 -11.98 22.30 -1.52
N LYS A 216 -11.83 21.06 -2.02
CA LYS A 216 -12.69 19.91 -1.70
C LYS A 216 -12.02 18.89 -0.79
N CYS A 217 -10.82 19.18 -0.27
CA CYS A 217 -10.08 18.24 0.57
C CYS A 217 -10.77 18.07 1.93
N GLN A 218 -11.13 16.82 2.28
CA GLN A 218 -11.80 16.49 3.54
C GLN A 218 -10.95 16.79 4.78
N ARG A 219 -9.61 16.82 4.66
CA ARG A 219 -8.72 17.24 5.75
C ARG A 219 -9.01 18.68 6.21
N GLY A 220 -9.48 19.54 5.31
CA GLY A 220 -9.86 20.92 5.64
C GLY A 220 -11.04 21.04 6.60
N LEU A 221 -11.77 19.95 6.88
CA LEU A 221 -12.81 19.91 7.92
C LEU A 221 -12.23 19.69 9.33
N ILE A 222 -10.97 19.24 9.42
CA ILE A 222 -10.27 18.96 10.68
C ILE A 222 -9.32 20.12 10.99
N ASP A 223 -8.43 20.46 10.05
CA ASP A 223 -7.54 21.61 10.18
C ASP A 223 -7.37 22.37 8.84
N GLN A 224 -6.33 22.09 8.07
CA GLN A 224 -6.03 22.73 6.80
C GLN A 224 -5.92 21.67 5.70
N PRO A 225 -6.36 21.96 4.46
CA PRO A 225 -6.27 21.01 3.36
C PRO A 225 -4.82 20.59 3.09
N ILE A 226 -4.66 19.43 2.45
CA ILE A 226 -3.35 18.97 1.99
C ILE A 226 -2.85 19.91 0.90
N SER A 227 -1.56 20.25 0.93
CA SER A 227 -0.90 21.10 -0.07
C SER A 227 -0.62 20.35 -1.38
N ILE A 228 -1.68 19.87 -2.01
CA ILE A 228 -1.69 19.01 -3.18
C ILE A 228 -0.93 19.63 -4.36
N ARG A 229 -1.12 20.92 -4.64
CA ARG A 229 -0.42 21.62 -5.74
C ARG A 229 1.09 21.61 -5.53
N ASN A 230 1.54 21.83 -4.30
CA ASN A 230 2.96 21.89 -3.98
C ASN A 230 3.59 20.49 -3.95
N LEU A 231 2.85 19.47 -3.51
CA LEU A 231 3.25 18.06 -3.65
C LEU A 231 3.35 17.61 -5.11
N HIS A 232 2.50 18.16 -5.97
CA HIS A 232 2.54 17.96 -7.41
C HIS A 232 3.81 18.53 -8.03
N ARG A 233 4.15 19.77 -7.66
CA ARG A 233 5.42 20.41 -8.02
C ARG A 233 6.63 19.61 -7.57
N PHE A 234 6.64 19.17 -6.31
CA PHE A 234 7.74 18.39 -5.73
C PHE A 234 8.11 17.18 -6.58
N LEU A 235 7.12 16.44 -7.11
CA LEU A 235 7.40 15.25 -7.90
C LEU A 235 8.14 15.55 -9.21
N ALA A 236 7.75 16.61 -9.91
CA ALA A 236 8.46 17.05 -11.12
C ALA A 236 9.86 17.59 -10.79
N ASP A 237 9.96 18.43 -9.75
CA ASP A 237 11.25 19.01 -9.33
C ASP A 237 12.22 17.91 -8.84
N ASN A 238 11.72 16.87 -8.16
CA ASN A 238 12.51 15.73 -7.70
C ASN A 238 13.04 14.86 -8.85
N GLU A 239 12.22 14.57 -9.87
CA GLU A 239 12.69 13.86 -11.06
C GLU A 239 13.83 14.63 -11.74
N ARG A 240 13.62 15.94 -11.94
CA ARG A 240 14.61 16.82 -12.55
C ARG A 240 15.91 16.88 -11.75
N ALA A 241 15.82 17.02 -10.43
CA ALA A 241 16.99 17.00 -9.54
C ALA A 241 17.73 15.64 -9.57
N SER A 242 17.01 14.53 -9.76
CA SER A 242 17.60 13.20 -9.86
C SER A 242 18.28 12.91 -11.20
N GLY A 243 17.93 13.66 -12.26
CA GLY A 243 18.38 13.44 -13.63
C GLY A 243 17.82 12.17 -14.29
N LYS A 244 16.92 11.44 -13.63
CA LYS A 244 16.34 10.17 -14.12
C LYS A 244 15.00 10.39 -14.82
N ILE A 245 15.01 11.17 -15.89
CA ILE A 245 13.79 11.37 -16.70
C ILE A 245 13.47 10.05 -17.42
N HIS A 246 12.30 9.48 -17.14
CA HIS A 246 11.86 8.28 -17.85
C HIS A 246 11.39 8.66 -19.25
N GLU A 247 12.18 8.31 -20.27
CA GLU A 247 11.80 8.60 -21.65
C GLU A 247 10.70 7.66 -22.12
N PRO A 248 9.59 8.19 -22.65
CA PRO A 248 8.52 7.38 -23.19
C PRO A 248 8.98 6.73 -24.51
N THR A 249 8.49 5.51 -24.77
CA THR A 249 8.59 4.91 -26.10
C THR A 249 7.28 5.19 -26.84
N PRO A 250 7.29 5.94 -27.96
CA PRO A 250 6.11 6.13 -28.78
C PRO A 250 5.50 4.79 -29.21
N VAL A 251 4.18 4.65 -29.04
CA VAL A 251 3.42 3.55 -29.60
C VAL A 251 2.48 4.17 -30.63
N ILE A 252 2.94 4.32 -31.87
CA ILE A 252 2.14 4.82 -32.99
C ILE A 252 1.86 3.64 -33.93
N ASP A 253 0.65 3.08 -33.82
CA ASP A 253 0.24 1.85 -34.50
C ASP A 253 -1.04 2.01 -35.34
N LYS A 254 -1.64 3.22 -35.36
CA LYS A 254 -2.81 3.54 -36.19
C LYS A 254 -2.42 4.32 -37.44
N GLU A 255 -3.20 4.15 -38.51
CA GLU A 255 -2.98 4.83 -39.79
C GLU A 255 -3.65 6.21 -39.87
N GLN A 256 -4.75 6.41 -39.15
CA GLN A 256 -5.54 7.65 -39.17
C GLN A 256 -4.77 8.80 -38.53
N LYS A 257 -4.49 9.86 -39.29
CA LYS A 257 -3.75 11.04 -38.80
C LYS A 257 -4.68 12.06 -38.14
N VAL A 258 -4.25 12.68 -37.05
CA VAL A 258 -5.00 13.74 -36.36
C VAL A 258 -4.22 15.05 -36.38
N ALA A 259 -4.89 16.15 -36.77
CA ALA A 259 -4.33 17.49 -36.68
C ALA A 259 -4.83 18.20 -35.42
N VAL A 260 -3.95 18.97 -34.79
CA VAL A 260 -4.28 19.82 -33.64
C VAL A 260 -3.88 21.26 -33.97
N ILE A 261 -4.77 22.22 -33.80
CA ILE A 261 -4.50 23.65 -34.04
C ILE A 261 -4.32 24.35 -32.69
N GLY A 262 -3.11 24.86 -32.45
CA GLY A 262 -2.69 25.51 -31.22
C GLY A 262 -1.92 24.59 -30.28
N ALA A 263 -0.72 24.99 -29.89
CA ALA A 263 0.15 24.29 -28.94
C ALA A 263 -0.03 24.82 -27.50
N GLY A 264 -1.25 25.19 -27.11
CA GLY A 264 -1.61 25.53 -25.72
C GLY A 264 -1.91 24.29 -24.86
N PRO A 265 -2.30 24.47 -23.58
CA PRO A 265 -2.59 23.36 -22.67
C PRO A 265 -3.63 22.35 -23.21
N ALA A 266 -4.70 22.85 -23.84
CA ALA A 266 -5.74 22.01 -24.43
C ALA A 266 -5.21 21.20 -25.63
N GLY A 267 -4.49 21.86 -26.55
CA GLY A 267 -3.93 21.21 -27.73
C GLY A 267 -2.87 20.18 -27.40
N LEU A 268 -1.90 20.55 -26.55
CA LEU A 268 -0.85 19.62 -26.10
C LEU A 268 -1.43 18.45 -25.29
N GLY A 269 -2.42 18.70 -24.42
CA GLY A 269 -3.10 17.63 -23.68
C GLY A 269 -3.86 16.67 -24.59
N CYS A 270 -4.58 17.20 -25.59
CA CYS A 270 -5.28 16.41 -26.61
C CYS A 270 -4.30 15.57 -27.43
N ALA A 271 -3.21 16.19 -27.93
CA ALA A 271 -2.20 15.52 -28.72
C ALA A 271 -1.48 14.41 -27.93
N TYR A 272 -1.18 14.66 -26.66
CA TYR A 272 -0.56 13.68 -25.78
C TYR A 272 -1.43 12.42 -25.60
N ASP A 273 -2.72 12.60 -25.30
CA ASP A 273 -3.64 11.48 -25.13
C ASP A 273 -3.86 10.72 -26.46
N LEU A 274 -4.00 11.42 -27.59
CA LEU A 274 -4.14 10.79 -28.90
C LEU A 274 -2.89 10.00 -29.33
N ALA A 275 -1.70 10.53 -29.08
CA ALA A 275 -0.45 9.81 -29.37
C ALA A 275 -0.33 8.53 -28.52
N ARG A 276 -0.72 8.59 -27.25
CA ARG A 276 -0.79 7.39 -26.38
C ARG A 276 -1.86 6.38 -26.79
N MET A 277 -2.87 6.81 -27.55
CA MET A 277 -3.90 5.96 -28.15
C MET A 277 -3.50 5.37 -29.51
N GLY A 278 -2.27 5.61 -29.99
CA GLY A 278 -1.77 5.02 -31.23
C GLY A 278 -1.78 5.93 -32.46
N TYR A 279 -2.35 7.13 -32.38
CA TYR A 279 -2.54 7.99 -33.55
C TYR A 279 -1.29 8.83 -33.88
N PRO A 280 -0.91 8.97 -35.16
CA PRO A 280 0.00 10.00 -35.61
C PRO A 280 -0.63 11.39 -35.44
N VAL A 281 -0.01 12.27 -34.65
CA VAL A 281 -0.54 13.61 -34.34
C VAL A 281 0.43 14.70 -34.79
N THR A 282 -0.10 15.70 -35.50
CA THR A 282 0.64 16.92 -35.87
C THR A 282 -0.05 18.16 -35.28
N ILE A 283 0.68 18.94 -34.48
CA ILE A 283 0.22 20.23 -33.95
C ILE A 283 0.68 21.36 -34.87
N PHE A 284 -0.22 22.26 -35.21
CA PHE A 284 0.05 23.50 -35.94
C PHE A 284 -0.04 24.70 -34.98
N GLU A 285 1.08 25.35 -34.72
CA GLU A 285 1.19 26.51 -33.83
C GLU A 285 1.48 27.78 -34.62
N ALA A 286 0.69 28.83 -34.39
CA ALA A 286 0.83 30.10 -35.09
C ALA A 286 2.08 30.89 -34.66
N LYS A 287 2.48 30.76 -33.39
CA LYS A 287 3.62 31.47 -32.80
C LYS A 287 4.94 30.68 -32.96
N PRO A 288 6.09 31.35 -32.73
CA PRO A 288 7.40 30.73 -32.87
C PRO A 288 7.73 29.64 -31.84
N ALA A 289 7.03 29.60 -30.70
CA ALA A 289 7.28 28.62 -29.63
C ALA A 289 5.98 28.11 -29.00
N ASN A 290 6.07 26.96 -28.35
CA ASN A 290 4.93 26.16 -27.89
C ASN A 290 4.53 26.51 -26.44
N GLY A 291 3.28 26.27 -26.06
CA GLY A 291 2.77 26.45 -24.69
C GLY A 291 1.61 27.44 -24.55
N GLY A 292 1.28 28.21 -25.60
CA GLY A 292 0.19 29.19 -25.56
C GLY A 292 0.35 30.19 -24.40
N LEU A 293 -0.73 30.47 -23.67
CA LEU A 293 -0.69 31.39 -22.52
C LEU A 293 0.23 30.95 -21.38
N LEU A 294 0.65 29.67 -21.30
CA LEU A 294 1.69 29.25 -20.35
C LEU A 294 3.02 29.95 -20.63
N ARG A 295 3.38 30.08 -21.92
CA ARG A 295 4.60 30.78 -22.34
C ARG A 295 4.38 32.27 -22.46
N TYR A 296 3.28 32.66 -23.06
CA TYR A 296 3.07 34.03 -23.52
C TYR A 296 2.31 34.90 -22.50
N GLY A 297 1.50 34.29 -21.63
CA GLY A 297 0.78 35.01 -20.58
C GLY A 297 1.51 34.99 -19.23
N ILE A 298 1.86 33.80 -18.75
CA ILE A 298 2.40 33.62 -17.39
C ILE A 298 3.88 34.03 -17.35
N PRO A 299 4.30 34.95 -16.46
CA PRO A 299 5.69 35.37 -16.32
C PRO A 299 6.64 34.25 -15.85
N SER A 300 7.93 34.37 -16.19
CA SER A 300 8.95 33.36 -15.87
C SER A 300 9.19 33.16 -14.37
N TYR A 301 8.98 34.20 -13.54
CA TYR A 301 9.13 34.10 -12.08
C TYR A 301 8.07 33.19 -11.43
N ARG A 302 6.98 32.87 -12.15
CA ARG A 302 5.95 31.88 -11.76
C ARG A 302 6.08 30.57 -12.50
N LEU A 303 6.38 30.63 -13.80
CA LEU A 303 6.54 29.46 -14.64
C LEU A 303 7.84 29.56 -15.47
N PRO A 304 8.95 28.99 -14.95
CA PRO A 304 10.22 28.94 -15.67
C PRO A 304 10.07 28.29 -17.05
N ARG A 305 10.78 28.85 -18.04
CA ARG A 305 10.63 28.44 -19.45
C ARG A 305 11.20 27.07 -19.73
N ASP A 306 12.29 26.74 -19.06
CA ASP A 306 12.95 25.44 -19.11
C ASP A 306 12.08 24.31 -18.55
N ILE A 307 11.30 24.56 -17.49
CA ILE A 307 10.30 23.60 -16.97
C ILE A 307 9.22 23.34 -18.02
N LEU A 308 8.70 24.40 -18.64
CA LEU A 308 7.69 24.28 -19.70
C LEU A 308 8.25 23.56 -20.95
N ASP A 309 9.47 23.90 -21.36
CA ASP A 309 10.14 23.31 -22.52
C ASP A 309 10.40 21.81 -22.31
N GLU A 310 10.77 21.39 -21.10
CA GLU A 310 10.97 19.99 -20.72
C GLU A 310 9.67 19.17 -20.85
N GLU A 311 8.55 19.69 -20.37
CA GLU A 311 7.26 19.00 -20.46
C GLU A 311 6.71 18.97 -21.89
N ILE A 312 6.94 20.02 -22.68
CA ILE A 312 6.59 20.01 -24.12
C ILE A 312 7.46 18.99 -24.85
N SER A 313 8.76 18.91 -24.54
CA SER A 313 9.67 17.89 -25.07
C SER A 313 9.18 16.49 -24.71
N TYR A 314 8.67 16.28 -23.50
CA TYR A 314 8.05 15.01 -23.09
C TYR A 314 6.86 14.61 -23.99
N VAL A 315 6.02 15.58 -24.40
CA VAL A 315 4.94 15.34 -25.38
C VAL A 315 5.50 15.00 -26.76
N GLN A 316 6.53 15.71 -27.23
CA GLN A 316 7.17 15.41 -28.53
C GLN A 316 7.80 14.02 -28.54
N LYS A 317 8.42 13.60 -27.43
CA LYS A 317 8.98 12.25 -27.24
C LYS A 317 7.92 11.14 -27.26
N HIS A 318 6.62 11.45 -27.16
CA HIS A 318 5.54 10.49 -27.42
C HIS A 318 5.19 10.32 -28.91
N GLY A 319 5.93 10.96 -29.81
CA GLY A 319 5.69 10.89 -31.26
C GLY A 319 4.78 12.00 -31.79
N VAL A 320 4.53 13.06 -31.00
CA VAL A 320 3.77 14.23 -31.45
C VAL A 320 4.69 15.17 -32.24
N GLU A 321 4.32 15.44 -33.49
CA GLU A 321 4.98 16.45 -34.33
C GLU A 321 4.41 17.84 -34.03
N ILE A 322 5.25 18.88 -33.98
CA ILE A 322 4.81 20.27 -33.78
C ILE A 322 5.45 21.17 -34.84
N ILE A 323 4.61 21.89 -35.58
CA ILE A 323 5.01 22.83 -36.62
C ILE A 323 4.69 24.26 -36.16
N ASN A 324 5.75 25.02 -35.86
CA ASN A 324 5.66 26.41 -35.42
C ASN A 324 5.55 27.41 -36.58
N GLY A 325 5.05 28.62 -36.28
CA GLY A 325 4.91 29.69 -37.27
C GLY A 325 3.82 29.45 -38.33
N GLN A 326 2.95 28.46 -38.14
CA GLN A 326 1.92 28.08 -39.11
C GLN A 326 0.52 28.39 -38.57
N LYS A 327 -0.01 29.55 -38.95
CA LYS A 327 -1.41 29.91 -38.68
C LYS A 327 -2.34 29.20 -39.65
N ILE A 328 -3.21 28.34 -39.13
CA ILE A 328 -4.32 27.76 -39.90
C ILE A 328 -5.45 28.79 -39.97
N LYS A 329 -6.08 28.92 -41.15
CA LYS A 329 -7.21 29.85 -41.38
C LYS A 329 -8.56 29.17 -41.49
N LYS A 330 -8.56 27.86 -41.74
CA LYS A 330 -9.76 27.06 -41.96
C LYS A 330 -9.49 25.62 -41.55
N PRO A 331 -9.99 25.14 -40.39
CA PRO A 331 -9.74 23.80 -39.88
C PRO A 331 -10.14 22.69 -40.86
N GLY A 332 -11.26 22.86 -41.59
CA GLY A 332 -11.71 21.88 -42.58
C GLY A 332 -10.71 21.61 -43.72
N ASP A 333 -9.81 22.55 -44.03
CA ASP A 333 -8.77 22.35 -45.05
C ASP A 333 -7.71 21.31 -44.64
N LEU A 334 -7.61 20.97 -43.35
CA LEU A 334 -6.73 19.90 -42.90
C LEU A 334 -7.32 18.53 -43.18
N LEU A 335 -8.65 18.39 -43.14
CA LEU A 335 -9.33 17.13 -43.52
C LEU A 335 -9.06 16.78 -44.98
N THR A 336 -9.08 17.77 -45.89
CA THR A 336 -8.78 17.57 -47.31
C THR A 336 -7.30 17.29 -47.58
N LYS A 337 -6.41 17.60 -46.63
CA LYS A 337 -4.97 17.29 -46.67
C LYS A 337 -4.63 15.91 -46.10
N GLY A 338 -5.62 15.08 -45.81
CA GLY A 338 -5.43 13.68 -45.40
C GLY A 338 -5.41 13.45 -43.89
N PHE A 339 -5.80 14.44 -43.08
CA PHE A 339 -6.10 14.21 -41.66
C PHE A 339 -7.52 13.65 -41.51
N SER A 340 -7.68 12.65 -40.65
CA SER A 340 -8.97 12.00 -40.39
C SER A 340 -9.82 12.75 -39.36
N ALA A 341 -9.19 13.56 -38.50
CA ALA A 341 -9.86 14.45 -37.55
C ALA A 341 -9.00 15.68 -37.27
N VAL A 342 -9.64 16.77 -36.82
CA VAL A 342 -9.00 18.03 -36.44
C VAL A 342 -9.49 18.47 -35.07
N PHE A 343 -8.59 18.85 -34.18
CA PHE A 343 -8.91 19.51 -32.91
C PHE A 343 -8.47 20.97 -32.91
N VAL A 344 -9.34 21.88 -32.48
CA VAL A 344 -9.10 23.32 -32.41
C VAL A 344 -8.96 23.73 -30.93
N GLY A 345 -7.74 24.10 -30.54
CA GLY A 345 -7.37 24.49 -29.17
C GLY A 345 -6.66 25.84 -29.12
N THR A 346 -7.12 26.82 -29.89
CA THR A 346 -6.47 28.13 -30.06
C THR A 346 -6.58 29.06 -28.85
N GLY A 347 -7.51 28.79 -27.93
CA GLY A 347 -7.74 29.58 -26.72
C GLY A 347 -8.39 30.94 -26.98
N ALA A 348 -8.50 31.75 -25.93
CA ALA A 348 -9.04 33.11 -25.94
C ALA A 348 -7.91 34.13 -25.72
N SER A 349 -7.14 34.43 -26.77
CA SER A 349 -5.88 35.18 -26.67
C SER A 349 -6.01 36.70 -26.82
N SER A 350 -7.23 37.27 -26.99
CA SER A 350 -7.43 38.71 -27.10
C SER A 350 -7.92 39.33 -25.78
N SER A 351 -7.53 40.57 -25.49
CA SER A 351 -8.01 41.28 -24.30
C SER A 351 -9.33 42.00 -24.59
N LEU A 352 -10.24 41.98 -23.62
CA LEU A 352 -11.45 42.80 -23.70
C LEU A 352 -11.13 44.28 -23.47
N LYS A 353 -11.85 45.15 -24.21
CA LYS A 353 -11.77 46.60 -24.12
C LYS A 353 -12.75 47.17 -23.08
N LEU A 354 -12.37 48.24 -22.39
CA LEU A 354 -13.20 48.99 -21.44
C LEU A 354 -14.35 49.71 -22.11
N ARG A 355 -14.15 50.18 -23.35
CA ARG A 355 -15.10 50.99 -24.12
C ARG A 355 -15.47 52.30 -23.41
N ILE A 356 -14.45 52.97 -22.88
CA ILE A 356 -14.57 54.30 -22.26
C ILE A 356 -13.74 55.31 -23.05
N GLU A 357 -14.03 56.59 -22.86
CA GLU A 357 -13.27 57.67 -23.48
C GLU A 357 -11.80 57.67 -23.01
N GLY A 358 -10.88 57.91 -23.95
CA GLY A 358 -9.42 57.91 -23.71
C GLY A 358 -8.75 56.53 -23.75
N GLU A 359 -9.46 55.45 -24.08
CA GLU A 359 -8.86 54.09 -24.13
C GLU A 359 -7.77 53.92 -25.20
N ASP A 360 -7.78 54.72 -26.26
CA ASP A 360 -6.78 54.68 -27.34
C ASP A 360 -5.56 55.60 -27.07
N ALA A 361 -5.48 56.21 -25.88
CA ALA A 361 -4.40 57.12 -25.49
C ALA A 361 -3.02 56.43 -25.42
N VAL A 362 -1.95 57.18 -25.68
CA VAL A 362 -0.58 56.70 -25.49
C VAL A 362 -0.32 56.44 -24.00
N GLY A 363 0.11 55.22 -23.68
CA GLY A 363 0.30 54.76 -22.30
C GLY A 363 -0.79 53.79 -21.82
N VAL A 364 -1.83 53.55 -22.64
CA VAL A 364 -2.79 52.46 -22.40
C VAL A 364 -2.28 51.17 -23.05
N HIS A 365 -2.24 50.10 -22.26
CA HIS A 365 -1.84 48.77 -22.66
C HIS A 365 -2.96 47.77 -22.31
N HIS A 366 -3.02 46.66 -23.05
CA HIS A 366 -3.92 45.56 -22.74
C HIS A 366 -3.13 44.37 -22.20
N ALA A 367 -3.58 43.77 -21.10
CA ALA A 367 -2.79 42.84 -20.30
C ALA A 367 -2.24 41.64 -21.09
N LEU A 368 -3.04 41.00 -21.94
CA LEU A 368 -2.54 39.85 -22.71
C LEU A 368 -1.47 40.25 -23.70
N LYS A 369 -1.66 41.38 -24.39
CA LYS A 369 -0.65 41.88 -25.33
C LYS A 369 0.61 42.33 -24.60
N PHE A 370 0.46 43.03 -23.48
CA PHE A 370 1.57 43.47 -22.63
C PHE A 370 2.41 42.28 -22.14
N LEU A 371 1.77 41.27 -21.56
CA LEU A 371 2.43 40.06 -21.08
C LEU A 371 3.04 39.24 -22.22
N ASP A 372 2.36 39.12 -23.36
CA ASP A 372 2.88 38.44 -24.55
C ASP A 372 4.16 39.10 -25.05
N ASP A 373 4.09 40.41 -25.29
CA ASP A 373 5.21 41.21 -25.75
C ASP A 373 6.37 41.19 -24.72
N PHE A 374 6.08 41.22 -23.42
CA PHE A 374 7.06 41.10 -22.34
C PHE A 374 7.76 39.73 -22.34
N ASN A 375 6.98 38.65 -22.40
CA ASN A 375 7.50 37.29 -22.41
C ASN A 375 8.27 36.96 -23.70
N MET A 376 8.03 37.71 -24.79
CA MET A 376 8.82 37.68 -26.01
C MET A 376 10.10 38.53 -25.94
N GLY A 377 10.38 39.18 -24.80
CA GLY A 377 11.58 39.98 -24.57
C GLY A 377 11.51 41.40 -25.14
N LYS A 378 10.31 41.91 -25.46
CA LYS A 378 10.18 43.33 -25.84
C LYS A 378 10.43 44.21 -24.63
N LYS A 379 11.12 45.33 -24.87
CA LYS A 379 11.35 46.36 -23.85
C LYS A 379 10.13 47.25 -23.74
N PHE A 380 9.79 47.60 -22.51
CA PHE A 380 8.71 48.54 -22.19
C PHE A 380 9.28 49.75 -21.47
N GLU A 381 8.75 50.92 -21.81
CA GLU A 381 8.95 52.15 -21.06
C GLU A 381 7.60 52.51 -20.41
N LEU A 382 7.34 51.92 -19.24
CA LEU A 382 6.22 52.32 -18.41
C LEU A 382 6.56 53.61 -17.66
N GLY A 383 5.55 54.42 -17.34
CA GLY A 383 5.75 55.58 -16.48
C GLY A 383 6.01 55.20 -15.01
N LYS A 384 6.12 56.18 -14.12
CA LYS A 384 6.46 55.94 -12.72
C LYS A 384 5.28 55.40 -11.91
N ARG A 385 4.05 55.72 -12.35
CA ARG A 385 2.79 55.32 -11.73
C ARG A 385 1.94 54.56 -12.72
N VAL A 386 1.60 53.31 -12.39
CA VAL A 386 0.83 52.41 -13.27
C VAL A 386 -0.45 51.97 -12.58
N ALA A 387 -1.59 52.16 -13.25
CA ALA A 387 -2.86 51.54 -12.85
C ALA A 387 -3.12 50.26 -13.65
N VAL A 388 -3.37 49.15 -12.98
CA VAL A 388 -3.82 47.89 -13.58
C VAL A 388 -5.28 47.67 -13.26
N ILE A 389 -6.14 47.60 -14.29
CA ILE A 389 -7.59 47.52 -14.12
C ILE A 389 -8.03 46.07 -14.23
N GLY A 390 -8.42 45.46 -13.10
CA GLY A 390 -8.87 44.07 -13.05
C GLY A 390 -8.54 43.39 -11.73
N GLY A 391 -9.00 42.14 -11.57
CA GLY A 391 -8.74 41.36 -10.34
C GLY A 391 -8.38 39.88 -10.57
N GLY A 392 -8.17 39.48 -11.84
CA GLY A 392 -7.76 38.11 -12.18
C GLY A 392 -6.25 37.95 -12.25
N ASN A 393 -5.78 36.73 -12.51
CA ASN A 393 -4.35 36.41 -12.57
C ASN A 393 -3.58 37.29 -13.56
N ALA A 394 -4.17 37.64 -14.71
CA ALA A 394 -3.52 38.55 -15.67
C ALA A 394 -3.31 39.97 -15.10
N ALA A 395 -4.17 40.44 -14.20
CA ALA A 395 -4.00 41.72 -13.52
C ALA A 395 -2.85 41.64 -12.49
N ILE A 396 -2.84 40.58 -11.68
CA ILE A 396 -1.77 40.33 -10.70
C ILE A 396 -0.41 40.20 -11.39
N ASP A 397 -0.33 39.39 -12.44
CA ASP A 397 0.89 39.20 -13.22
C ASP A 397 1.36 40.50 -13.86
N SER A 398 0.44 41.30 -14.44
CA SER A 398 0.80 42.61 -15.03
C SER A 398 1.32 43.59 -13.99
N ALA A 399 0.73 43.62 -12.79
CA ALA A 399 1.16 44.48 -11.69
C ALA A 399 2.56 44.09 -11.19
N ARG A 400 2.78 42.80 -10.94
CA ARG A 400 4.06 42.27 -10.44
C ARG A 400 5.18 42.35 -11.47
N VAL A 401 4.87 42.22 -12.77
CA VAL A 401 5.81 42.49 -13.86
C VAL A 401 6.16 43.98 -13.90
N SER A 402 5.18 44.88 -13.72
CA SER A 402 5.42 46.33 -13.71
C SER A 402 6.39 46.73 -12.60
N LEU A 403 6.25 46.18 -11.39
CA LEU A 403 7.22 46.39 -10.30
C LEU A 403 8.65 45.96 -10.70
N ARG A 404 8.79 44.78 -11.30
CA ARG A 404 10.08 44.24 -11.74
C ARG A 404 10.69 45.01 -12.91
N LEU A 405 9.89 45.76 -13.66
CA LEU A 405 10.34 46.72 -14.67
C LEU A 405 10.80 48.07 -14.07
N GLY A 406 10.72 48.24 -12.75
CA GLY A 406 11.20 49.42 -12.05
C GLY A 406 10.15 50.52 -11.85
N VAL A 407 8.87 50.21 -12.03
CA VAL A 407 7.76 51.12 -11.73
C VAL A 407 7.74 51.42 -10.23
N SER A 408 7.57 52.68 -9.86
CA SER A 408 7.66 53.13 -8.46
C SER A 408 6.36 52.91 -7.69
N GLU A 409 5.22 53.09 -8.36
CA GLU A 409 3.88 52.94 -7.77
C GLU A 409 3.01 52.13 -8.73
N VAL A 410 2.49 51.00 -8.24
CA VAL A 410 1.61 50.12 -9.01
C VAL A 410 0.33 49.93 -8.23
N ILE A 411 -0.80 50.32 -8.84
CA ILE A 411 -2.12 50.28 -8.23
C ILE A 411 -3.00 49.32 -9.03
N ILE A 412 -3.55 48.31 -8.38
CA ILE A 412 -4.63 47.49 -8.96
C ILE A 412 -5.97 48.17 -8.64
N VAL A 413 -6.73 48.50 -9.68
CA VAL A 413 -8.08 49.06 -9.57
C VAL A 413 -9.09 47.94 -9.82
N TYR A 414 -9.88 47.60 -8.79
CA TYR A 414 -10.86 46.53 -8.87
C TYR A 414 -12.24 46.96 -8.39
N ARG A 415 -13.26 46.63 -9.18
CA ARG A 415 -14.65 47.06 -8.96
C ARG A 415 -15.39 46.34 -7.82
N ARG A 416 -14.82 45.27 -7.24
CA ARG A 416 -15.38 44.52 -6.09
C ARG A 416 -14.40 44.53 -4.91
N SER A 417 -14.69 43.81 -3.83
CA SER A 417 -13.73 43.65 -2.74
C SER A 417 -12.68 42.59 -3.07
N LYS A 418 -11.70 42.44 -2.16
CA LYS A 418 -10.60 41.48 -2.27
C LYS A 418 -11.11 40.03 -2.32
N GLU A 419 -12.15 39.72 -1.55
CA GLU A 419 -12.76 38.39 -1.43
C GLU A 419 -13.37 37.91 -2.76
N GLU A 420 -13.83 38.82 -3.63
CA GLU A 420 -14.35 38.47 -4.95
C GLU A 420 -13.29 38.53 -6.06
N MET A 421 -12.00 38.73 -5.76
CA MET A 421 -10.94 38.66 -6.76
C MET A 421 -10.80 37.22 -7.28
N PRO A 422 -10.88 36.97 -8.60
CA PRO A 422 -10.73 35.63 -9.16
C PRO A 422 -9.29 35.11 -9.25
N ALA A 423 -8.28 35.93 -8.92
CA ALA A 423 -6.89 35.49 -8.86
C ALA A 423 -6.63 34.51 -7.71
N ASN A 424 -5.54 33.75 -7.78
CA ASN A 424 -5.13 32.88 -6.69
C ASN A 424 -4.83 33.71 -5.43
N ALA A 425 -5.40 33.34 -4.28
CA ALA A 425 -5.26 34.12 -3.04
C ALA A 425 -3.79 34.38 -2.64
N SER A 426 -2.92 33.36 -2.73
CA SER A 426 -1.49 33.51 -2.45
C SER A 426 -0.79 34.51 -3.37
N GLU A 427 -1.22 34.62 -4.63
CA GLU A 427 -0.64 35.57 -5.59
C GLU A 427 -1.10 37.01 -5.31
N ILE A 428 -2.31 37.18 -4.76
CA ILE A 428 -2.81 38.49 -4.31
C ILE A 428 -1.98 38.94 -3.10
N GLU A 429 -1.82 38.06 -2.11
CA GLU A 429 -1.00 38.32 -0.92
C GLU A 429 0.45 38.63 -1.30
N ASP A 430 1.03 37.86 -2.23
CA ASP A 430 2.39 38.10 -2.71
C ASP A 430 2.55 39.44 -3.43
N ALA A 431 1.54 39.89 -4.18
CA ALA A 431 1.55 41.19 -4.84
C ALA A 431 1.52 42.34 -3.81
N GLU A 432 0.68 42.24 -2.78
CA GLU A 432 0.64 43.22 -1.68
C GLU A 432 1.98 43.27 -0.93
N HIS A 433 2.56 42.11 -0.60
CA HIS A 433 3.87 42.04 0.05
C HIS A 433 5.01 42.64 -0.82
N GLU A 434 4.89 42.58 -2.15
CA GLU A 434 5.82 43.22 -3.09
C GLU A 434 5.60 44.74 -3.23
N GLY A 435 4.54 45.29 -2.62
CA GLY A 435 4.22 46.72 -2.65
C GLY A 435 3.20 47.15 -3.70
N VAL A 436 2.38 46.22 -4.22
CA VAL A 436 1.22 46.57 -5.06
C VAL A 436 0.07 47.08 -4.21
N ASP A 437 -0.43 48.27 -4.52
CA ASP A 437 -1.58 48.86 -3.84
C ASP A 437 -2.90 48.32 -4.42
N LEU A 438 -3.82 47.88 -3.56
CA LEU A 438 -5.15 47.42 -3.98
C LEU A 438 -6.20 48.53 -3.78
N LYS A 439 -6.61 49.16 -4.88
CA LYS A 439 -7.76 50.09 -4.92
C LYS A 439 -9.03 49.32 -5.26
N ILE A 440 -9.62 48.70 -4.23
CA ILE A 440 -10.88 47.95 -4.33
C ILE A 440 -12.10 48.88 -4.40
N LEU A 441 -13.27 48.31 -4.71
CA LEU A 441 -14.54 49.02 -4.82
C LEU A 441 -14.47 50.27 -5.70
N SER A 442 -13.73 50.18 -6.80
CA SER A 442 -13.46 51.30 -7.71
C SER A 442 -13.57 50.82 -9.16
N SER A 443 -14.34 51.52 -9.99
CA SER A 443 -14.50 51.20 -11.41
C SER A 443 -14.09 52.39 -12.28
N PRO A 444 -13.30 52.20 -13.34
CA PRO A 444 -12.95 53.28 -14.25
C PRO A 444 -14.17 53.77 -15.03
N VAL A 445 -14.23 55.08 -15.28
CA VAL A 445 -15.28 55.72 -16.10
C VAL A 445 -14.73 56.54 -17.26
N GLN A 446 -13.51 57.09 -17.12
CA GLN A 446 -12.85 57.88 -18.16
C GLN A 446 -11.33 57.83 -17.96
N ILE A 447 -10.57 57.79 -19.06
CA ILE A 447 -9.12 57.96 -19.05
C ILE A 447 -8.83 59.42 -19.43
N LEU A 448 -8.13 60.13 -18.55
CA LEU A 448 -7.76 61.53 -18.76
C LEU A 448 -6.41 61.57 -19.48
N GLU A 449 -6.34 62.39 -20.53
CA GLU A 449 -5.15 62.54 -21.36
C GLU A 449 -4.80 64.01 -21.63
N GLU A 450 -3.52 64.27 -21.82
CA GLU A 450 -2.99 65.55 -22.28
C GLU A 450 -2.07 65.29 -23.49
N ASN A 451 -2.31 65.97 -24.61
CA ASN A 451 -1.60 65.75 -25.88
C ASN A 451 -1.62 64.27 -26.35
N GLY A 452 -2.72 63.57 -26.10
CA GLY A 452 -2.91 62.15 -26.46
C GLY A 452 -2.13 61.16 -25.59
N LYS A 453 -1.61 61.59 -24.43
CA LYS A 453 -0.91 60.75 -23.46
C LYS A 453 -1.66 60.71 -22.13
N VAL A 454 -1.75 59.53 -21.51
CA VAL A 454 -2.40 59.33 -20.21
C VAL A 454 -1.78 60.23 -19.13
N THR A 455 -2.63 60.88 -18.33
CA THR A 455 -2.25 61.68 -17.15
C THR A 455 -2.96 61.23 -15.86
N ALA A 456 -4.18 60.69 -15.97
CA ALA A 456 -4.94 60.18 -14.83
C ALA A 456 -6.04 59.21 -15.26
N LEU A 457 -6.53 58.42 -14.30
CA LEU A 457 -7.68 57.52 -14.44
C LEU A 457 -8.83 58.02 -13.55
N ARG A 458 -9.94 58.42 -14.15
CA ARG A 458 -11.15 58.78 -13.42
C ARG A 458 -11.95 57.52 -13.08
N CYS A 459 -12.23 57.34 -11.79
CA CYS A 459 -12.97 56.22 -11.25
C CYS A 459 -14.24 56.68 -10.54
N ILE A 460 -15.21 55.78 -10.40
CA ILE A 460 -16.37 55.91 -9.52
C ILE A 460 -16.27 54.86 -8.40
N LYS A 461 -16.74 55.18 -7.19
CA LYS A 461 -16.80 54.19 -6.10
C LYS A 461 -17.93 53.21 -6.35
N MET A 462 -17.71 51.97 -5.92
CA MET A 462 -18.67 50.88 -5.99
C MET A 462 -19.07 50.44 -4.58
N GLU A 463 -20.28 49.93 -4.45
CA GLU A 463 -20.73 49.14 -3.30
C GLU A 463 -21.11 47.73 -3.76
N LEU A 464 -21.12 46.77 -2.83
CA LEU A 464 -21.47 45.38 -3.14
C LEU A 464 -22.98 45.18 -2.98
N GLY A 465 -23.65 44.90 -4.09
CA GLY A 465 -25.04 44.43 -4.12
C GLY A 465 -25.16 42.92 -3.91
N GLU A 466 -26.28 42.38 -4.37
CA GLU A 466 -26.57 40.94 -4.32
C GLU A 466 -25.61 40.11 -5.19
N PRO A 467 -25.34 38.85 -4.82
CA PRO A 467 -24.60 37.90 -5.66
C PRO A 467 -25.17 37.75 -7.07
N ASP A 468 -24.27 37.64 -8.07
CA ASP A 468 -24.59 37.24 -9.44
C ASP A 468 -24.69 35.71 -9.58
N SER A 469 -24.98 35.22 -10.79
CA SER A 469 -25.09 33.78 -11.07
C SER A 469 -23.79 32.99 -10.85
N SER A 470 -22.65 33.67 -10.75
CA SER A 470 -21.37 33.07 -10.38
C SER A 470 -21.15 33.03 -8.85
N GLY A 471 -22.09 33.55 -8.07
CA GLY A 471 -22.00 33.68 -6.61
C GLY A 471 -21.22 34.90 -6.13
N ARG A 472 -20.69 35.73 -7.05
CA ARG A 472 -19.93 36.94 -6.69
C ARG A 472 -20.86 38.13 -6.54
N ARG A 473 -20.65 38.95 -5.52
CA ARG A 473 -21.45 40.17 -5.31
C ARG A 473 -21.34 41.12 -6.49
N ARG A 474 -22.47 41.67 -6.93
CA ARG A 474 -22.53 42.62 -8.04
C ARG A 474 -22.00 43.97 -7.58
N PRO A 475 -21.10 44.61 -8.33
CA PRO A 475 -20.68 45.97 -8.03
C PRO A 475 -21.77 46.95 -8.49
N VAL A 476 -22.19 47.84 -7.61
CA VAL A 476 -23.20 48.89 -7.86
C VAL A 476 -22.51 50.25 -7.74
N PRO A 477 -22.60 51.15 -8.74
CA PRO A 477 -21.96 52.46 -8.66
C PRO A 477 -22.62 53.32 -7.58
N VAL A 478 -21.80 53.97 -6.75
CA VAL A 478 -22.26 54.97 -5.79
C VAL A 478 -22.34 56.31 -6.54
N PRO A 479 -23.53 56.93 -6.67
CA PRO A 479 -23.68 58.21 -7.38
C PRO A 479 -22.82 59.33 -6.76
N ASP A 480 -22.39 60.28 -7.59
CA ASP A 480 -21.63 61.48 -7.21
C ASP A 480 -20.35 61.18 -6.39
N SER A 481 -19.70 60.06 -6.69
CA SER A 481 -18.52 59.56 -5.97
C SER A 481 -17.25 59.50 -6.79
N GLU A 482 -17.23 60.18 -7.94
CA GLU A 482 -16.12 60.21 -8.88
C GLU A 482 -14.85 60.81 -8.26
N PHE A 483 -13.70 60.22 -8.60
CA PHE A 483 -12.39 60.68 -8.18
C PHE A 483 -11.32 60.29 -9.20
N ASP A 484 -10.23 61.05 -9.23
CA ASP A 484 -9.12 60.84 -10.17
C ASP A 484 -7.94 60.15 -9.46
N ILE A 485 -7.28 59.25 -10.18
CA ILE A 485 -6.03 58.59 -9.76
C ILE A 485 -4.96 59.03 -10.75
N ASP A 486 -3.97 59.80 -10.31
CA ASP A 486 -2.89 60.26 -11.19
C ASP A 486 -1.98 59.10 -11.59
N VAL A 487 -1.91 58.81 -12.89
CA VAL A 487 -1.12 57.70 -13.43
C VAL A 487 -0.54 58.06 -14.79
N ASP A 488 0.59 57.45 -15.10
CA ASP A 488 1.34 57.71 -16.33
C ASP A 488 1.14 56.59 -17.37
N SER A 489 0.66 55.42 -16.93
CA SER A 489 0.33 54.28 -17.80
C SER A 489 -0.80 53.45 -17.19
N ILE A 490 -1.60 52.81 -18.05
CA ILE A 490 -2.74 52.00 -17.67
C ILE A 490 -2.61 50.62 -18.33
N ILE A 491 -2.86 49.55 -17.58
CA ILE A 491 -2.93 48.19 -18.11
C ILE A 491 -4.34 47.62 -17.89
N VAL A 492 -5.06 47.37 -18.98
CA VAL A 492 -6.43 46.85 -18.95
C VAL A 492 -6.42 45.33 -18.87
N ALA A 493 -6.95 44.77 -17.78
CA ALA A 493 -6.96 43.34 -17.45
C ALA A 493 -8.37 42.83 -17.06
N ILE A 494 -9.40 43.27 -17.78
CA ILE A 494 -10.81 43.04 -17.43
C ILE A 494 -11.43 41.73 -17.98
N GLY A 495 -10.67 40.97 -18.76
CA GLY A 495 -11.10 39.69 -19.32
C GLY A 495 -10.46 39.40 -20.68
N GLN A 496 -10.81 38.25 -21.26
CA GLN A 496 -10.22 37.75 -22.49
C GLN A 496 -11.33 37.24 -23.43
N GLY A 497 -11.03 37.17 -24.72
CA GLY A 497 -11.93 36.70 -25.76
C GLY A 497 -11.18 36.18 -26.99
N ILE A 498 -11.93 35.98 -28.07
CA ILE A 498 -11.40 35.66 -29.39
C ILE A 498 -11.59 36.91 -30.26
N ASP A 499 -10.55 37.35 -30.94
CA ASP A 499 -10.66 38.44 -31.92
C ASP A 499 -11.50 37.96 -33.12
N ALA A 500 -12.36 38.82 -33.65
CA ALA A 500 -13.18 38.48 -34.82
C ALA A 500 -12.31 38.17 -36.04
N ASP A 501 -11.13 38.79 -36.15
CA ASP A 501 -10.15 38.50 -37.21
C ASP A 501 -9.53 37.10 -37.10
N ASP A 502 -9.68 36.45 -35.93
CA ASP A 502 -9.24 35.08 -35.67
C ASP A 502 -10.37 34.05 -35.83
N TYR A 503 -11.55 34.46 -36.31
CA TYR A 503 -12.66 33.53 -36.53
C TYR A 503 -12.41 32.61 -37.73
N PHE A 504 -12.80 31.34 -37.56
CA PHE A 504 -12.77 30.34 -38.61
C PHE A 504 -14.08 30.39 -39.41
N PRO A 505 -14.05 30.54 -40.73
CA PRO A 505 -15.25 30.73 -41.54
C PRO A 505 -16.16 29.48 -41.63
N ASP A 506 -15.63 28.31 -41.27
CA ASP A 506 -16.33 27.03 -41.24
C ASP A 506 -16.74 26.58 -39.82
N ILE A 507 -16.62 27.45 -38.82
CA ILE A 507 -17.04 27.18 -37.43
C ILE A 507 -18.10 28.20 -37.01
N GLU A 508 -19.14 27.73 -36.33
CA GLU A 508 -20.16 28.57 -35.70
C GLU A 508 -19.70 29.10 -34.34
N TYR A 509 -20.14 30.31 -34.01
CA TYR A 509 -19.81 30.99 -32.76
C TYR A 509 -21.09 31.34 -32.00
N THR A 510 -21.01 31.25 -30.68
CA THR A 510 -22.06 31.71 -29.76
C THR A 510 -22.19 33.24 -29.77
N GLU A 511 -23.27 33.77 -29.19
CA GLU A 511 -23.45 35.21 -28.98
C GLU A 511 -22.32 35.89 -28.19
N TRP A 512 -21.58 35.10 -27.41
CA TRP A 512 -20.43 35.54 -26.61
C TRP A 512 -19.10 35.52 -27.40
N GLY A 513 -19.14 35.17 -28.68
CA GLY A 513 -17.96 35.09 -29.54
C GLY A 513 -17.04 33.90 -29.25
N LEU A 514 -17.57 32.84 -28.62
CA LEU A 514 -16.89 31.57 -28.34
C LEU A 514 -17.32 30.50 -29.35
N MET A 515 -16.43 29.56 -29.68
CA MET A 515 -16.73 28.48 -30.62
C MET A 515 -17.87 27.60 -30.10
N GLN A 516 -18.84 27.33 -30.94
CA GLN A 516 -19.96 26.46 -30.61
C GLN A 516 -19.60 25.01 -30.89
N VAL A 517 -19.80 24.16 -29.87
CA VAL A 517 -19.63 22.70 -29.97
C VAL A 517 -20.78 21.98 -29.31
N ASP A 518 -21.01 20.74 -29.72
CA ASP A 518 -21.83 19.81 -28.94
C ASP A 518 -21.12 19.48 -27.62
N SER A 519 -21.84 19.67 -26.51
CA SER A 519 -21.26 19.59 -25.15
C SER A 519 -20.80 18.19 -24.75
N ASN A 520 -21.29 17.16 -25.43
CA ASN A 520 -20.95 15.76 -25.16
C ASN A 520 -19.81 15.26 -26.05
N SER A 521 -19.84 15.59 -27.33
CA SER A 521 -18.89 15.09 -28.33
C SER A 521 -17.76 16.05 -28.64
N TYR A 522 -17.82 17.31 -28.21
CA TYR A 522 -16.87 18.37 -28.56
C TYR A 522 -16.79 18.65 -30.07
N GLN A 523 -17.70 18.10 -30.88
CA GLN A 523 -17.77 18.38 -32.31
C GLN A 523 -18.33 19.77 -32.57
N THR A 524 -17.72 20.45 -33.54
CA THR A 524 -18.26 21.69 -34.13
C THR A 524 -19.37 21.35 -35.14
N ASN A 525 -19.94 22.38 -35.77
CA ASN A 525 -20.83 22.23 -36.92
C ASN A 525 -20.14 21.55 -38.14
N THR A 526 -18.81 21.56 -38.21
CA THR A 526 -18.05 20.86 -39.28
C THR A 526 -17.68 19.44 -38.83
N LYS A 527 -18.24 18.44 -39.53
CA LYS A 527 -18.00 17.02 -39.25
C LYS A 527 -16.49 16.69 -39.30
N GLY A 528 -16.00 16.01 -38.26
CA GLY A 528 -14.58 15.66 -38.11
C GLY A 528 -13.72 16.77 -37.51
N VAL A 529 -14.30 17.94 -37.21
CA VAL A 529 -13.65 19.05 -36.50
C VAL A 529 -14.22 19.17 -35.10
N PHE A 530 -13.33 19.14 -34.11
CA PHE A 530 -13.61 19.23 -32.68
C PHE A 530 -12.96 20.48 -32.13
N ALA A 531 -13.48 21.04 -31.04
CA ALA A 531 -12.85 22.20 -30.37
C ALA A 531 -12.94 22.10 -28.85
N GLY A 532 -12.01 22.75 -28.15
CA GLY A 532 -11.97 22.73 -26.69
C GLY A 532 -11.04 23.76 -26.06
N GLY A 533 -11.04 23.81 -24.73
CA GLY A 533 -10.31 24.82 -23.96
C GLY A 533 -10.99 26.18 -23.99
N ASP A 534 -10.21 27.24 -23.74
CA ASP A 534 -10.73 28.59 -23.53
C ASP A 534 -11.47 29.18 -24.76
N ALA A 535 -11.21 28.66 -25.96
CA ALA A 535 -11.93 29.05 -27.17
C ALA A 535 -13.41 28.61 -27.16
N VAL A 536 -13.76 27.61 -26.35
CA VAL A 536 -15.13 27.08 -26.21
C VAL A 536 -15.74 27.51 -24.89
N SER A 537 -15.02 27.33 -23.77
CA SER A 537 -15.55 27.63 -22.43
C SER A 537 -15.49 29.11 -22.05
N GLY A 538 -14.74 29.90 -22.81
CA GLY A 538 -14.21 31.17 -22.34
C GLY A 538 -13.05 30.97 -21.35
N PRO A 539 -12.43 32.07 -20.90
CA PRO A 539 -11.21 32.04 -20.08
C PRO A 539 -11.44 31.29 -18.77
N ALA A 540 -10.64 30.25 -18.53
CA ALA A 540 -10.81 29.34 -17.42
C ALA A 540 -9.49 29.13 -16.67
N THR A 541 -9.15 27.88 -16.36
CA THR A 541 -7.89 27.53 -15.67
C THR A 541 -7.13 26.50 -16.51
N VAL A 542 -5.81 26.45 -16.36
CA VAL A 542 -4.94 25.55 -17.13
C VAL A 542 -5.42 24.09 -17.04
N VAL A 543 -5.76 23.63 -15.83
CA VAL A 543 -6.24 22.25 -15.61
C VAL A 543 -7.59 21.97 -16.30
N LYS A 544 -8.46 22.98 -16.45
CA LYS A 544 -9.71 22.85 -17.23
C LYS A 544 -9.43 22.72 -18.73
N ALA A 545 -8.47 23.49 -19.25
CA ALA A 545 -8.04 23.38 -20.64
C ALA A 545 -7.44 21.99 -20.94
N VAL A 546 -6.58 21.47 -20.07
CA VAL A 546 -6.06 20.09 -20.15
C VAL A 546 -7.20 19.07 -20.11
N GLY A 547 -8.15 19.22 -19.18
CA GLY A 547 -9.32 18.35 -19.08
C GLY A 547 -10.21 18.37 -20.33
N ALA A 548 -10.39 19.54 -20.95
CA ALA A 548 -11.13 19.66 -22.21
C ALA A 548 -10.40 18.96 -23.37
N GLY A 549 -9.08 19.12 -23.47
CA GLY A 549 -8.26 18.40 -24.46
C GLY A 549 -8.34 16.88 -24.31
N LYS A 550 -8.30 16.37 -23.08
CA LYS A 550 -8.48 14.94 -22.76
C LYS A 550 -9.84 14.40 -23.21
N LYS A 551 -10.92 15.11 -22.89
CA LYS A 551 -12.28 14.71 -23.31
C LYS A 551 -12.44 14.74 -24.82
N ALA A 552 -11.90 15.76 -25.48
CA ALA A 552 -11.90 15.86 -26.94
C ALA A 552 -11.09 14.72 -27.59
N ALA A 553 -9.93 14.34 -27.03
CA ALA A 553 -9.15 13.20 -27.52
C ALA A 553 -9.95 11.88 -27.47
N GLN A 554 -10.68 11.64 -26.38
CA GLN A 554 -11.57 10.48 -26.26
C GLN A 554 -12.71 10.52 -27.28
N ALA A 555 -13.31 11.69 -27.52
CA ALA A 555 -14.36 11.84 -28.52
C ALA A 555 -13.84 11.62 -29.96
N ILE A 556 -12.63 12.11 -30.26
CA ILE A 556 -11.95 11.88 -31.53
C ILE A 556 -11.67 10.39 -31.74
N ASP A 557 -11.16 9.69 -30.72
CA ASP A 557 -10.89 8.26 -30.81
C ASP A 557 -12.17 7.45 -31.11
N LEU A 558 -13.27 7.74 -30.43
CA LEU A 558 -14.56 7.10 -30.71
C LEU A 558 -15.07 7.41 -32.13
N PHE A 559 -14.95 8.66 -32.56
CA PHE A 559 -15.32 9.08 -33.91
C PHE A 559 -14.52 8.33 -34.99
N LEU A 560 -13.21 8.21 -34.82
CA LEU A 560 -12.33 7.52 -35.77
C LEU A 560 -12.54 6.01 -35.79
N GLN A 561 -13.03 5.43 -34.69
CA GLN A 561 -13.47 4.02 -34.62
C GLN A 561 -14.89 3.80 -35.17
N GLY A 562 -15.60 4.84 -35.58
CA GLY A 562 -16.99 4.75 -36.03
C GLY A 562 -17.97 4.35 -34.92
N LYS A 563 -17.57 4.52 -33.65
CA LYS A 563 -18.41 4.24 -32.48
C LYS A 563 -19.29 5.45 -32.17
N GLU A 564 -20.46 5.20 -31.60
CA GLU A 564 -21.33 6.26 -31.13
C GLU A 564 -20.63 7.05 -30.00
N ILE A 565 -20.61 8.37 -30.13
CA ILE A 565 -20.04 9.26 -29.11
C ILE A 565 -21.08 9.41 -28.00
N THR A 566 -21.32 8.32 -27.27
CA THR A 566 -22.10 8.37 -26.02
C THR A 566 -21.33 9.22 -25.00
N HIS A 567 -22.04 9.98 -24.16
CA HIS A 567 -21.48 10.93 -23.17
C HIS A 567 -20.06 10.59 -22.72
N THR A 568 -19.07 11.46 -23.00
CA THR A 568 -17.67 11.23 -22.61
C THR A 568 -17.43 11.09 -21.11
N ILE A 569 -18.42 11.42 -20.29
CA ILE A 569 -18.50 10.99 -18.90
C ILE A 569 -19.99 10.73 -18.65
N PRO A 570 -20.42 9.49 -18.39
CA PRO A 570 -21.73 9.30 -17.79
C PRO A 570 -21.67 10.05 -16.46
N ILE A 571 -22.58 11.00 -16.25
CA ILE A 571 -22.93 11.46 -14.90
C ILE A 571 -23.61 10.25 -14.24
N TYR A 572 -22.85 9.20 -13.93
CA TYR A 572 -23.22 8.39 -12.80
C TYR A 572 -23.10 9.32 -11.61
N ASP A 573 -24.04 9.19 -10.67
CA ASP A 573 -23.89 9.73 -9.33
C ASP A 573 -22.54 9.22 -8.81
N GLN A 574 -21.49 10.02 -8.99
CA GLN A 574 -20.17 9.69 -8.48
C GLN A 574 -20.37 9.69 -6.99
N ILE A 575 -20.40 8.51 -6.38
CA ILE A 575 -20.50 8.48 -4.93
C ILE A 575 -19.19 9.07 -4.43
N ILE A 576 -19.29 10.27 -3.88
CA ILE A 576 -18.18 11.02 -3.32
C ILE A 576 -18.00 10.52 -1.90
N ALA A 577 -16.78 10.13 -1.54
CA ALA A 577 -16.51 9.65 -0.20
C ALA A 577 -16.72 10.78 0.82
N THR A 578 -17.62 10.54 1.79
CA THR A 578 -17.80 11.37 2.97
C THR A 578 -17.01 10.77 4.13
N VAL A 579 -16.28 11.61 4.86
CA VAL A 579 -15.60 11.20 6.09
C VAL A 579 -16.39 11.78 7.26
N ASP A 580 -16.69 10.94 8.24
CA ASP A 580 -17.09 11.41 9.56
C ASP A 580 -15.84 12.02 10.24
N SER A 581 -15.75 13.35 10.24
CA SER A 581 -14.61 14.11 10.76
C SER A 581 -14.35 13.83 12.24
N ASP A 582 -15.41 13.54 13.00
CA ASP A 582 -15.33 13.35 14.45
C ASP A 582 -14.72 11.99 14.81
N LYS A 583 -14.82 11.02 13.91
CA LYS A 583 -14.27 9.65 14.07
C LYS A 583 -12.89 9.44 13.46
N ALA A 584 -12.39 10.39 12.66
CA ALA A 584 -11.16 10.18 11.89
C ALA A 584 -9.88 10.08 12.73
N GLN A 585 -9.92 10.41 14.04
CA GLN A 585 -8.78 10.41 14.99
C GLN A 585 -7.46 10.95 14.39
N ALA A 586 -7.56 11.89 13.44
CA ALA A 586 -6.38 12.43 12.77
C ALA A 586 -5.74 13.47 13.68
N LYS A 587 -4.45 13.29 14.02
CA LYS A 587 -3.70 14.31 14.76
C LYS A 587 -3.69 15.62 13.96
N GLU A 588 -4.07 16.71 14.62
CA GLU A 588 -3.93 18.06 14.07
C GLU A 588 -2.47 18.33 13.68
N GLY A 589 -2.27 19.01 12.56
CA GLY A 589 -0.94 19.32 12.05
C GLY A 589 -0.97 20.51 11.12
N LYS A 590 0.00 21.42 11.28
CA LYS A 590 0.16 22.61 10.45
C LYS A 590 0.46 22.20 9.00
N ARG A 591 -0.22 22.81 8.03
CA ARG A 591 0.09 22.66 6.61
C ARG A 591 1.50 23.19 6.33
N ALA A 592 2.26 22.48 5.50
CA ALA A 592 3.56 22.97 5.04
C ALA A 592 3.41 24.29 4.26
N GLU A 593 4.15 25.31 4.67
CA GLU A 593 4.23 26.61 4.00
C GLU A 593 5.22 26.53 2.84
N MET A 594 4.86 27.09 1.68
CA MET A 594 5.75 27.16 0.51
C MET A 594 6.91 28.11 0.82
N PRO A 595 8.17 27.67 0.77
CA PRO A 595 9.29 28.58 0.85
C PRO A 595 9.26 29.53 -0.34
N VAL A 596 9.40 30.83 -0.08
CA VAL A 596 9.38 31.89 -1.10
C VAL A 596 10.58 32.81 -0.92
N LEU A 597 10.98 33.46 -2.01
CA LEU A 597 11.94 34.55 -1.95
C LEU A 597 11.41 35.73 -1.12
N ASP A 598 12.33 36.49 -0.54
CA ASP A 598 12.03 37.71 0.22
C ASP A 598 11.29 38.75 -0.65
N PRO A 599 10.23 39.41 -0.14
CA PRO A 599 9.43 40.36 -0.90
C PRO A 599 10.20 41.51 -1.55
N GLU A 600 11.15 42.13 -0.84
CA GLU A 600 11.89 43.29 -1.35
C GLU A 600 12.81 42.90 -2.52
N SER A 601 13.47 41.75 -2.40
CA SER A 601 14.34 41.20 -3.44
C SER A 601 13.53 40.72 -4.65
N ARG A 602 12.48 39.92 -4.43
CA ARG A 602 11.70 39.30 -5.51
C ARG A 602 10.91 40.31 -6.34
N ALA A 603 10.54 41.46 -5.77
CA ALA A 603 9.89 42.55 -6.51
C ALA A 603 10.76 43.15 -7.63
N ARG A 604 12.08 42.85 -7.65
CA ARG A 604 13.06 43.45 -8.57
C ARG A 604 13.81 42.46 -9.46
N ILE A 605 13.54 41.17 -9.30
CA ILE A 605 14.19 40.10 -10.05
C ILE A 605 13.16 39.18 -10.69
N PHE A 606 13.60 38.40 -11.68
CA PHE A 606 12.76 37.46 -12.43
C PHE A 606 13.05 36.00 -12.09
N ASP A 607 13.80 35.75 -11.02
CA ASP A 607 14.02 34.41 -10.46
C ASP A 607 12.69 33.81 -9.99
N GLU A 608 12.62 32.47 -9.97
CA GLU A 608 11.41 31.77 -9.53
C GLU A 608 11.11 32.11 -8.06
N VAL A 609 9.88 32.59 -7.79
CA VAL A 609 9.51 33.12 -6.46
C VAL A 609 9.30 32.01 -5.44
N GLU A 610 8.52 31.00 -5.80
CA GLU A 610 8.29 29.83 -4.96
C GLU A 610 9.45 28.85 -5.16
N LEU A 611 10.04 28.32 -4.09
CA LEU A 611 11.26 27.51 -4.13
C LEU A 611 11.01 25.99 -4.11
N GLY A 612 9.76 25.57 -3.89
CA GLY A 612 9.37 24.16 -3.83
C GLY A 612 9.58 23.52 -2.46
N PHE A 613 9.04 22.32 -2.28
CA PHE A 613 9.26 21.52 -1.07
C PHE A 613 10.45 20.59 -1.24
N ASP A 614 11.17 20.34 -0.14
CA ASP A 614 12.12 19.23 -0.07
C ASP A 614 11.40 17.89 0.19
N SER A 615 12.16 16.79 0.12
CA SER A 615 11.61 15.44 0.31
C SER A 615 11.04 15.23 1.73
N PRO A 616 11.74 15.60 2.84
CA PRO A 616 11.18 15.47 4.18
C PRO A 616 9.87 16.24 4.40
N THR A 617 9.79 17.49 3.93
CA THR A 617 8.59 18.33 4.03
C THR A 617 7.45 17.72 3.22
N SER A 618 7.73 17.23 2.00
CA SER A 618 6.72 16.60 1.14
C SER A 618 6.16 15.31 1.74
N VAL A 619 7.01 14.46 2.33
CA VAL A 619 6.58 13.23 3.01
C VAL A 619 5.74 13.57 4.24
N THR A 620 6.14 14.57 5.01
CA THR A 620 5.41 15.04 6.20
C THR A 620 4.03 15.58 5.84
N GLU A 621 3.97 16.45 4.82
CA GLU A 621 2.72 17.02 4.31
C GLU A 621 1.80 15.92 3.74
N ALA A 622 2.35 14.98 2.96
CA ALA A 622 1.60 13.85 2.45
C ALA A 622 1.06 12.92 3.57
N SER A 623 1.80 12.77 4.67
CA SER A 623 1.38 11.99 5.84
C SER A 623 0.17 12.57 6.57
N ARG A 624 -0.17 13.85 6.35
CA ARG A 624 -1.41 14.45 6.85
C ARG A 624 -2.65 13.94 6.12
N CYS A 625 -2.50 13.28 4.96
CA CYS A 625 -3.64 12.77 4.20
C CYS A 625 -4.43 11.74 5.01
N ILE A 626 -5.71 12.02 5.27
CA ILE A 626 -6.57 11.13 6.05
C ILE A 626 -7.04 9.91 5.29
N ASN A 627 -6.74 9.75 4.00
CA ASN A 627 -7.23 8.65 3.16
C ASN A 627 -8.75 8.52 3.11
N CYS A 628 -9.45 9.63 2.87
CA CYS A 628 -10.91 9.74 2.90
C CYS A 628 -11.72 8.74 2.05
N SER A 629 -11.09 7.92 1.20
CA SER A 629 -11.75 6.91 0.35
C SER A 629 -10.86 5.67 0.21
N ILE A 630 -11.46 4.47 0.12
CA ILE A 630 -10.76 3.26 -0.32
C ILE A 630 -10.83 3.23 -1.86
N SER A 631 -9.80 3.75 -2.54
CA SER A 631 -9.72 3.62 -4.00
C SER A 631 -9.35 2.19 -4.39
N ASN A 632 -10.32 1.30 -4.54
CA ASN A 632 -10.16 0.05 -5.31
C ASN A 632 -10.91 0.07 -6.65
N MET A 633 -11.48 1.21 -7.05
CA MET A 633 -12.04 1.38 -8.40
C MET A 633 -11.13 2.26 -9.27
N ASP A 634 -10.00 1.69 -9.68
CA ASP A 634 -9.53 1.91 -11.05
C ASP A 634 -10.24 0.86 -11.91
N VAL A 635 -11.49 1.09 -12.33
CA VAL A 635 -11.92 0.48 -13.60
C VAL A 635 -11.38 1.36 -14.72
N THR A 636 -10.05 1.43 -14.81
CA THR A 636 -9.39 1.54 -16.10
C THR A 636 -9.00 0.11 -16.47
N VAL A 637 -9.98 -0.71 -16.82
CA VAL A 637 -9.68 -1.95 -17.53
C VAL A 637 -9.35 -1.49 -18.95
N TYR A 638 -8.07 -1.53 -19.28
CA TYR A 638 -7.49 -1.47 -20.61
C TYR A 638 -8.50 -1.25 -21.77
N GLY A 639 -8.59 0.00 -22.26
CA GLY A 639 -9.04 0.27 -23.63
C GLY A 639 -10.51 -0.01 -24.00
N GLY A 640 -11.44 -0.16 -23.06
CA GLY A 640 -12.86 -0.33 -23.37
C GLY A 640 -13.80 0.38 -22.39
N ARG A 641 -14.83 1.07 -22.91
CA ARG A 641 -15.97 1.51 -22.08
C ARG A 641 -16.76 0.29 -21.64
N VAL A 642 -16.79 0.03 -20.34
CA VAL A 642 -17.80 -0.83 -19.73
C VAL A 642 -19.15 -0.15 -19.95
N ASP A 643 -20.11 -0.85 -20.56
CA ASP A 643 -21.45 -0.30 -20.79
C ASP A 643 -22.16 0.01 -19.46
N SER A 644 -23.19 0.85 -19.53
CA SER A 644 -23.84 1.38 -18.32
C SER A 644 -24.51 0.34 -17.44
N GLU A 645 -24.94 -0.77 -18.03
CA GLU A 645 -25.62 -1.84 -17.32
C GLU A 645 -24.60 -2.73 -16.61
N THR A 646 -23.49 -3.04 -17.29
CA THR A 646 -22.35 -3.74 -16.69
C THR A 646 -21.72 -2.90 -15.58
N SER A 647 -21.59 -1.58 -15.75
CA SER A 647 -21.08 -0.70 -14.69
C SER A 647 -22.00 -0.64 -13.47
N ARG A 648 -23.33 -0.59 -13.66
CA ARG A 648 -24.29 -0.67 -12.54
C ARG A 648 -24.24 -2.02 -11.84
N THR A 649 -24.10 -3.10 -12.62
CA THR A 649 -24.01 -4.46 -12.09
C THR A 649 -22.72 -4.65 -11.28
N MET A 650 -21.59 -4.16 -11.79
CA MET A 650 -20.31 -4.11 -11.08
C MET A 650 -20.44 -3.31 -9.79
N MET A 651 -21.11 -2.15 -9.82
CA MET A 651 -21.30 -1.33 -8.63
C MET A 651 -22.17 -2.02 -7.58
N LYS A 652 -23.30 -2.60 -7.98
CA LYS A 652 -24.17 -3.37 -7.07
C LYS A 652 -23.43 -4.54 -6.43
N LYS A 653 -22.66 -5.29 -7.23
CA LYS A 653 -21.83 -6.40 -6.74
C LYS A 653 -20.77 -5.90 -5.76
N PHE A 654 -20.11 -4.79 -6.07
CA PHE A 654 -19.13 -4.17 -5.20
C PHE A 654 -19.72 -3.74 -3.84
N VAL A 655 -20.88 -3.04 -3.83
CA VAL A 655 -21.53 -2.61 -2.60
C VAL A 655 -21.96 -3.82 -1.75
N GLN A 656 -22.46 -4.87 -2.40
CA GLN A 656 -22.77 -6.13 -1.73
C GLN A 656 -21.52 -6.77 -1.10
N ASP A 657 -20.43 -6.85 -1.84
CA ASP A 657 -19.15 -7.42 -1.35
C ASP A 657 -18.61 -6.62 -0.15
N GLU A 658 -18.75 -5.28 -0.15
CA GLU A 658 -18.35 -4.43 0.97
C GLU A 658 -19.25 -4.59 2.20
N ALA A 659 -20.56 -4.75 2.00
CA ALA A 659 -21.48 -5.01 3.11
C ALA A 659 -21.23 -6.38 3.75
N GLU A 660 -20.97 -7.40 2.92
CA GLU A 660 -20.58 -8.75 3.36
C GLU A 660 -19.25 -8.72 4.15
N ARG A 661 -18.22 -8.02 3.64
CA ARG A 661 -16.95 -7.79 4.36
C ARG A 661 -17.13 -7.05 5.68
N GLY A 662 -17.90 -5.96 5.67
CA GLY A 662 -18.17 -5.17 6.88
C GLY A 662 -18.85 -6.00 7.96
N LEU A 663 -19.80 -6.85 7.59
CA LEU A 663 -20.46 -7.76 8.52
C LEU A 663 -19.50 -8.78 9.15
N ILE A 664 -18.60 -9.35 8.34
CA ILE A 664 -17.56 -10.29 8.82
C ILE A 664 -16.64 -9.59 9.82
N LEU A 665 -16.20 -8.36 9.52
CA LEU A 665 -15.37 -7.55 10.42
C LEU A 665 -16.05 -7.25 11.76
N ALA A 666 -17.34 -6.95 11.74
CA ALA A 666 -18.14 -6.71 12.95
C ALA A 666 -18.10 -7.92 13.89
N LEU A 667 -18.39 -9.10 13.33
CA LEU A 667 -18.48 -10.34 14.10
C LEU A 667 -17.14 -10.74 14.69
N VAL A 668 -16.06 -10.56 13.92
CA VAL A 668 -14.69 -10.80 14.40
C VAL A 668 -14.30 -9.85 15.53
N ARG A 669 -14.62 -8.56 15.41
CA ARG A 669 -14.28 -7.57 16.44
C ARG A 669 -14.98 -7.83 17.77
N GLU A 670 -16.27 -8.16 17.72
CA GLU A 670 -17.11 -8.26 18.91
C GLU A 670 -17.11 -9.66 19.54
N LEU A 671 -16.93 -10.72 18.73
CA LEU A 671 -16.94 -12.10 19.21
C LEU A 671 -15.54 -12.74 19.23
N GLY A 672 -14.52 -11.97 18.85
CA GLY A 672 -13.16 -12.43 18.75
C GLY A 672 -12.95 -13.38 17.57
N ALA A 673 -12.02 -14.30 17.74
CA ALA A 673 -11.55 -15.11 16.64
C ALA A 673 -12.58 -16.19 16.23
N LEU A 674 -13.03 -16.14 14.97
CA LEU A 674 -14.07 -16.99 14.41
C LEU A 674 -13.56 -17.72 13.17
N THR A 675 -13.87 -19.01 13.04
CA THR A 675 -13.50 -19.80 11.87
C THR A 675 -14.31 -19.39 10.63
N SER A 676 -13.84 -19.74 9.44
CA SER A 676 -14.62 -19.50 8.21
C SER A 676 -15.99 -20.19 8.24
N LYS A 677 -16.08 -21.34 8.92
CA LYS A 677 -17.33 -22.05 9.17
C LYS A 677 -18.23 -21.28 10.15
N ASP A 678 -17.70 -20.78 11.26
CA ASP A 678 -18.48 -19.99 12.22
C ASP A 678 -19.00 -18.69 11.59
N LEU A 679 -18.16 -18.04 10.77
CA LEU A 679 -18.55 -16.87 9.99
C LEU A 679 -19.63 -17.22 8.97
N THR A 680 -19.53 -18.36 8.29
CA THR A 680 -20.58 -18.83 7.36
C THR A 680 -21.90 -19.03 8.07
N GLU A 681 -21.90 -19.70 9.22
CA GLU A 681 -23.10 -19.96 10.01
C GLU A 681 -23.72 -18.65 10.53
N LYS A 682 -22.89 -17.75 11.07
CA LYS A 682 -23.35 -16.46 11.63
C LYS A 682 -23.80 -15.47 10.55
N THR A 683 -23.07 -15.33 9.45
CA THR A 683 -23.39 -14.36 8.38
C THR A 683 -24.34 -14.90 7.32
N GLY A 684 -24.45 -16.21 7.14
CA GLY A 684 -25.16 -16.82 6.02
C GLY A 684 -24.51 -16.57 4.65
N ILE A 685 -23.27 -16.09 4.64
CA ILE A 685 -22.43 -15.94 3.44
C ILE A 685 -21.74 -17.29 3.19
N PRO A 686 -21.76 -17.82 1.96
CA PRO A 686 -21.07 -19.08 1.62
C PRO A 686 -19.59 -19.09 2.03
N GLN A 687 -19.07 -20.24 2.46
CA GLN A 687 -17.73 -20.35 3.04
C GLN A 687 -16.61 -19.94 2.08
N ASP A 688 -16.76 -20.24 0.79
CA ASP A 688 -15.90 -19.81 -0.31
C ASP A 688 -15.89 -18.28 -0.47
N ARG A 689 -17.06 -17.65 -0.33
CA ARG A 689 -17.21 -16.20 -0.43
C ARG A 689 -16.70 -15.48 0.82
N VAL A 690 -16.92 -16.04 2.01
CA VAL A 690 -16.26 -15.60 3.26
C VAL A 690 -14.76 -15.62 3.05
N PHE A 691 -14.20 -16.74 2.58
CA PHE A 691 -12.76 -16.86 2.29
C PHE A 691 -12.27 -15.81 1.28
N LEU A 692 -13.01 -15.57 0.19
CA LEU A 692 -12.67 -14.56 -0.81
C LEU A 692 -12.60 -13.15 -0.20
N HIS A 693 -13.61 -12.78 0.59
CA HIS A 693 -13.67 -11.49 1.29
C HIS A 693 -12.50 -11.29 2.24
N LEU A 694 -12.21 -12.33 3.01
CA LEU A 694 -11.10 -12.41 3.95
C LEU A 694 -9.72 -12.24 3.28
N VAL A 695 -9.52 -12.82 2.09
CA VAL A 695 -8.28 -12.68 1.30
C VAL A 695 -8.15 -11.27 0.68
N GLN A 696 -9.26 -10.57 0.49
CA GLN A 696 -9.33 -9.24 -0.14
C GLN A 696 -9.26 -8.07 0.86
N MET A 697 -9.40 -8.33 2.17
CA MET A 697 -9.19 -7.33 3.22
C MET A 697 -7.75 -6.79 3.22
N LYS A 698 -7.56 -5.50 3.51
CA LYS A 698 -6.24 -4.84 3.40
C LYS A 698 -5.39 -5.10 4.64
N ARG A 699 -4.07 -5.23 4.48
CA ARG A 699 -3.05 -5.31 5.55
C ARG A 699 -3.06 -4.18 6.60
N ASN A 700 -3.77 -3.09 6.34
CA ASN A 700 -3.84 -1.91 7.22
C ASN A 700 -5.13 -1.86 8.05
N GLU A 701 -6.07 -2.76 7.79
CA GLU A 701 -7.07 -3.18 8.77
C GLU A 701 -6.31 -4.17 9.65
N GLU A 702 -6.16 -3.90 10.96
CA GLU A 702 -5.30 -4.65 11.88
C GLU A 702 -5.73 -6.12 12.03
N LEU A 703 -5.49 -6.93 11.02
CA LEU A 703 -5.81 -8.35 10.95
C LEU A 703 -4.54 -9.07 10.51
N VAL A 704 -3.89 -9.75 11.45
CA VAL A 704 -2.65 -10.49 11.18
C VAL A 704 -3.00 -11.94 10.83
N THR A 705 -2.52 -12.42 9.69
CA THR A 705 -2.59 -13.84 9.32
C THR A 705 -1.47 -14.59 10.03
N ILE A 706 -1.79 -15.59 10.89
CA ILE A 706 -0.78 -16.43 11.55
C ILE A 706 -1.12 -17.93 11.38
N GLY A 707 -0.21 -18.68 10.75
CA GLY A 707 0.06 -20.10 11.04
C GLY A 707 -0.77 -21.19 10.35
N GLU A 708 -0.12 -21.99 9.50
CA GLU A 708 -0.64 -23.09 8.66
C GLU A 708 -0.91 -24.44 9.36
N GLU A 709 -0.86 -24.56 10.69
CA GLU A 709 -0.79 -25.89 11.30
C GLU A 709 -2.12 -26.62 11.54
N HIS A 710 -3.30 -25.98 11.56
CA HIS A 710 -4.55 -26.69 11.95
C HIS A 710 -5.84 -26.32 11.19
N GLY A 711 -5.77 -25.65 10.03
CA GLY A 711 -6.98 -25.44 9.19
C GLY A 711 -8.09 -24.57 9.81
N TYR A 712 -7.73 -23.60 10.64
CA TYR A 712 -8.64 -22.57 11.17
C TYR A 712 -8.16 -21.17 10.79
N VAL A 713 -9.11 -20.29 10.50
CA VAL A 713 -8.86 -18.84 10.37
C VAL A 713 -9.22 -18.22 11.71
N LEU A 714 -8.24 -17.63 12.40
CA LEU A 714 -8.46 -16.78 13.56
C LEU A 714 -7.99 -15.37 13.20
N TYR A 715 -8.90 -14.41 13.28
CA TYR A 715 -8.62 -12.99 13.11
C TYR A 715 -8.38 -12.38 14.49
N ASP A 716 -7.12 -12.19 14.84
CA ASP A 716 -6.75 -11.38 15.99
C ASP A 716 -6.52 -9.94 15.53
N VAL A 717 -7.34 -9.04 16.07
CA VAL A 717 -7.07 -7.60 16.11
C VAL A 717 -6.03 -7.40 17.18
N LEU A 718 -4.74 -7.56 16.83
CA LEU A 718 -3.56 -7.35 17.68
C LEU A 718 -3.90 -7.19 19.17
N ARG A 719 -4.46 -8.24 19.78
CA ARG A 719 -4.51 -8.28 21.22
C ARG A 719 -3.18 -8.88 21.61
N THR A 720 -2.23 -7.99 21.87
CA THR A 720 -1.00 -8.41 22.53
C THR A 720 -1.44 -9.06 23.82
N SER A 721 -1.34 -10.41 23.91
CA SER A 721 -1.67 -11.13 25.14
C SER A 721 -0.93 -10.43 26.26
N SER A 722 -1.63 -10.12 27.34
CA SER A 722 -0.96 -9.45 28.47
C SER A 722 0.21 -10.33 28.93
N GLU A 723 1.21 -9.71 29.57
CA GLU A 723 2.33 -10.45 30.15
C GLU A 723 1.80 -11.60 31.05
N ILE A 724 0.66 -11.37 31.70
CA ILE A 724 -0.05 -12.31 32.55
C ILE A 724 -0.67 -13.46 31.76
N GLU A 725 -1.39 -13.19 30.66
CA GLU A 725 -1.98 -14.25 29.83
C GLU A 725 -0.93 -15.22 29.28
N THR A 726 0.16 -14.66 28.74
CA THR A 726 1.29 -15.44 28.22
C THR A 726 1.95 -16.27 29.32
N THR A 727 2.07 -15.67 30.51
CA THR A 727 2.65 -16.30 31.69
C THR A 727 1.79 -17.46 32.20
N ILE A 728 0.47 -17.27 32.33
CA ILE A 728 -0.47 -18.30 32.79
C ILE A 728 -0.43 -19.50 31.84
N GLN A 729 -0.52 -19.28 30.52
CA GLN A 729 -0.46 -20.36 29.53
C GLN A 729 0.85 -21.14 29.57
N THR A 730 1.98 -20.43 29.66
CA THR A 730 3.30 -21.05 29.69
C THR A 730 3.48 -21.91 30.94
N VAL A 731 3.06 -21.40 32.10
CA VAL A 731 3.26 -22.06 33.39
C VAL A 731 2.34 -23.27 33.58
N THR A 732 1.08 -23.20 33.14
CA THR A 732 0.14 -24.33 33.21
C THR A 732 0.51 -25.44 32.23
N SER A 733 0.91 -25.13 31.00
CA SER A 733 1.39 -26.13 30.04
C SER A 733 2.62 -26.90 30.53
N LEU A 734 3.55 -26.20 31.20
CA LEU A 734 4.74 -26.83 31.78
C LEU A 734 4.42 -27.70 33.00
N ALA A 735 3.32 -27.43 33.71
CA ALA A 735 2.90 -28.22 34.87
C ALA A 735 2.63 -29.66 34.43
N GLN A 736 1.85 -29.82 33.37
CA GLN A 736 1.49 -31.13 32.82
C GLN A 736 2.74 -31.93 32.39
N GLN A 737 3.70 -31.28 31.71
CA GLN A 737 4.94 -31.91 31.27
C GLN A 737 5.82 -32.34 32.43
N LEU A 738 5.96 -31.49 33.46
CA LEU A 738 6.74 -31.78 34.66
C LEU A 738 6.13 -32.91 35.48
N MET A 739 4.80 -32.95 35.63
CA MET A 739 4.13 -34.01 36.39
C MET A 739 4.28 -35.37 35.70
N LYS A 740 4.12 -35.42 34.37
CA LYS A 740 4.34 -36.64 33.59
C LYS A 740 5.80 -37.13 33.68
N ALA A 741 6.76 -36.23 33.53
CA ALA A 741 8.19 -36.57 33.62
C ALA A 741 8.58 -37.00 35.04
N ARG A 742 8.01 -36.39 36.08
CA ARG A 742 8.23 -36.80 37.49
C ARG A 742 7.78 -38.23 37.73
N LYS A 743 6.56 -38.57 37.29
CA LYS A 743 6.00 -39.92 37.41
C LYS A 743 6.87 -40.95 36.69
N GLU A 744 7.27 -40.66 35.45
CA GLU A 744 8.14 -41.55 34.68
C GLU A 744 9.51 -41.73 35.36
N LEU A 745 10.07 -40.68 35.94
CA LEU A 745 11.35 -40.75 36.64
C LEU A 745 11.25 -41.58 37.93
N ASP A 746 10.16 -41.48 38.68
CA ASP A 746 9.91 -42.26 39.90
C ASP A 746 9.74 -43.77 39.60
N GLU A 747 8.99 -44.10 38.55
CA GLU A 747 8.82 -45.47 38.06
C GLU A 747 10.18 -46.08 37.66
N ILE A 748 11.02 -45.34 36.94
CA ILE A 748 12.34 -45.80 36.48
C ILE A 748 13.31 -46.02 37.65
N LEU A 749 13.30 -45.14 38.65
CA LEU A 749 14.26 -45.20 39.76
C LEU A 749 13.95 -46.31 40.77
N THR A 750 12.70 -46.76 40.84
CA THR A 750 12.29 -47.87 41.69
C THR A 750 13.04 -49.15 41.31
N ASP A 751 13.11 -49.49 40.02
CA ASP A 751 13.80 -50.69 39.49
C ASP A 751 14.56 -50.38 38.18
N LEU A 752 15.64 -49.59 38.29
CA LEU A 752 16.43 -49.12 37.15
C LEU A 752 17.15 -50.28 36.44
N LYS A 753 16.78 -50.56 35.18
CA LYS A 753 17.47 -51.53 34.31
C LYS A 753 18.25 -50.84 33.19
N ALA A 754 19.17 -51.57 32.58
CA ALA A 754 19.95 -51.08 31.44
C ALA A 754 19.08 -50.66 30.24
N THR A 755 17.88 -51.25 30.08
CA THR A 755 16.90 -50.89 29.04
C THR A 755 16.23 -49.53 29.28
N ASP A 756 16.19 -49.06 30.53
CA ASP A 756 15.43 -47.86 30.91
C ASP A 756 16.22 -46.55 30.76
N ILE A 757 17.51 -46.63 30.46
CA ILE A 757 18.41 -45.46 30.38
C ILE A 757 17.97 -44.45 29.31
N GLY A 758 17.41 -44.94 28.20
CA GLY A 758 16.85 -44.06 27.17
C GLY A 758 15.70 -43.20 27.70
N ARG A 759 14.80 -43.83 28.47
CA ARG A 759 13.66 -43.17 29.12
C ARG A 759 14.10 -42.25 30.26
N LEU A 760 15.10 -42.66 31.04
CA LEU A 760 15.73 -41.86 32.09
C LEU A 760 16.30 -40.54 31.55
N VAL A 761 17.01 -40.60 30.42
CA VAL A 761 17.55 -39.40 29.77
C VAL A 761 16.41 -38.49 29.28
N ALA A 762 15.37 -39.05 28.66
CA ALA A 762 14.24 -38.25 28.16
C ALA A 762 13.47 -37.54 29.29
N ALA A 763 13.25 -38.23 30.42
CA ALA A 763 12.61 -37.64 31.59
C ALA A 763 13.45 -36.48 32.17
N LEU A 764 14.75 -36.69 32.38
CA LEU A 764 15.67 -35.65 32.89
C LEU A 764 15.83 -34.46 31.93
N GLU A 765 15.82 -34.70 30.61
CA GLU A 765 15.80 -33.62 29.62
C GLU A 765 14.53 -32.78 29.67
N THR A 766 13.38 -33.39 29.98
CA THR A 766 12.12 -32.67 30.13
C THR A 766 12.20 -31.66 31.28
N PHE A 767 12.76 -32.05 32.42
CA PHE A 767 13.07 -31.12 33.53
C PHE A 767 14.04 -30.01 33.11
N SER A 768 15.10 -30.34 32.35
CA SER A 768 16.06 -29.34 31.85
C SER A 768 15.39 -28.32 30.92
N ARG A 769 14.54 -28.76 30.01
CA ARG A 769 13.85 -27.88 29.05
C ARG A 769 12.78 -27.04 29.73
N ALA A 770 12.05 -27.60 30.70
CA ALA A 770 11.07 -26.86 31.48
C ALA A 770 11.76 -25.74 32.27
N ARG A 771 12.85 -26.03 32.98
CA ARG A 771 13.65 -25.02 33.69
C ARG A 771 14.10 -23.87 32.79
N ASP A 772 14.64 -24.18 31.61
CA ASP A 772 15.08 -23.17 30.62
C ASP A 772 13.95 -22.26 30.10
N LYS A 773 12.71 -22.75 30.10
CA LYS A 773 11.54 -21.97 29.72
C LYS A 773 11.08 -21.10 30.88
N LEU A 774 11.06 -21.64 32.10
CA LEU A 774 10.64 -20.93 33.30
C LEU A 774 11.58 -19.77 33.69
N THR A 775 12.88 -19.84 33.36
CA THR A 775 13.81 -18.70 33.54
C THR A 775 13.50 -17.47 32.70
N LYS A 776 12.59 -17.59 31.72
CA LYS A 776 12.15 -16.51 30.85
C LYS A 776 10.78 -15.95 31.24
N VAL A 777 10.11 -16.56 32.22
CA VAL A 777 8.79 -16.14 32.67
C VAL A 777 8.97 -15.04 33.72
N THR A 778 8.38 -13.87 33.45
CA THR A 778 8.43 -12.71 34.33
C THR A 778 7.03 -12.29 34.76
N VAL A 779 6.93 -11.73 35.97
CA VAL A 779 5.77 -10.97 36.43
C VAL A 779 6.30 -9.67 37.01
N ASN A 780 5.74 -8.53 36.57
CA ASN A 780 6.20 -7.19 36.95
C ASN A 780 7.72 -6.98 36.73
N GLY A 781 8.25 -7.52 35.62
CA GLY A 781 9.67 -7.39 35.25
C GLY A 781 10.67 -8.21 36.06
N SER A 782 10.21 -9.10 36.96
CA SER A 782 11.07 -10.00 37.74
C SER A 782 10.86 -11.46 37.35
N VAL A 783 11.94 -12.25 37.26
CA VAL A 783 11.86 -13.69 36.94
C VAL A 783 11.25 -14.46 38.11
N ILE A 784 10.27 -15.31 37.81
CA ILE A 784 9.57 -16.08 38.83
C ILE A 784 10.50 -17.18 39.38
N ALA A 785 10.60 -17.23 40.71
CA ALA A 785 11.35 -18.26 41.43
C ALA A 785 12.84 -18.39 41.01
N GLU A 786 13.50 -17.27 40.68
CA GLU A 786 14.90 -17.24 40.21
C GLU A 786 15.86 -18.05 41.10
N GLU A 787 15.73 -17.93 42.43
CA GLU A 787 16.55 -18.67 43.39
C GLU A 787 16.33 -20.19 43.32
N VAL A 788 15.10 -20.63 43.08
CA VAL A 788 14.76 -22.06 42.92
C VAL A 788 15.34 -22.60 41.61
N LEU A 789 15.20 -21.83 40.53
CA LEU A 789 15.70 -22.19 39.20
C LEU A 789 17.24 -22.29 39.16
N SER A 790 17.92 -21.40 39.88
CA SER A 790 19.39 -21.42 40.02
C SER A 790 19.87 -22.62 40.84
N LYS A 791 19.19 -22.95 41.96
CA LYS A 791 19.56 -24.10 42.81
C LYS A 791 19.40 -25.45 42.10
N VAL A 792 18.42 -25.59 41.20
CA VAL A 792 18.14 -26.86 40.50
C VAL A 792 18.98 -27.03 39.21
N GLU A 793 19.52 -25.94 38.65
CA GLU A 793 20.25 -25.92 37.37
C GLU A 793 21.40 -26.93 37.34
N GLU A 794 22.32 -26.84 38.30
CA GLU A 794 23.51 -27.70 38.34
C GLU A 794 23.13 -29.16 38.60
N LYS A 795 22.06 -29.40 39.36
CA LYS A 795 21.60 -30.75 39.73
C LYS A 795 20.99 -31.47 38.54
N ILE A 796 20.11 -30.81 37.78
CA ILE A 796 19.55 -31.36 36.54
C ILE A 796 20.66 -31.60 35.53
N HIS A 797 21.57 -30.64 35.36
CA HIS A 797 22.67 -30.77 34.40
C HIS A 797 23.59 -31.96 34.74
N SER A 798 23.94 -32.11 36.01
CA SER A 798 24.75 -33.23 36.50
C SER A 798 24.04 -34.57 36.29
N ALA A 799 22.74 -34.65 36.59
CA ALA A 799 21.95 -35.88 36.39
C ALA A 799 21.86 -36.29 34.91
N VAL A 800 21.64 -35.32 34.01
CA VAL A 800 21.63 -35.54 32.56
C VAL A 800 22.98 -36.06 32.08
N LEU A 801 24.09 -35.44 32.51
CA LEU A 801 25.44 -35.88 32.14
C LEU A 801 25.78 -37.29 32.64
N LEU A 802 25.40 -37.62 33.87
CA LEU A 802 25.58 -38.96 34.44
C LEU A 802 24.84 -40.02 33.64
N ALA A 803 23.58 -39.74 33.28
CA ALA A 803 22.78 -40.63 32.45
C ALA A 803 23.38 -40.81 31.04
N TYR A 804 23.88 -39.74 30.41
CA TYR A 804 24.55 -39.82 29.11
C TYR A 804 25.86 -40.60 29.15
N ARG A 805 26.71 -40.39 30.16
CA ARG A 805 27.97 -41.12 30.33
C ARG A 805 27.73 -42.61 30.51
N THR A 806 26.74 -42.98 31.32
CA THR A 806 26.38 -44.38 31.55
C THR A 806 25.80 -45.01 30.29
N ARG A 807 24.94 -44.28 29.56
CA ARG A 807 24.43 -44.71 28.25
C ARG A 807 25.54 -45.00 27.24
N ALA A 808 26.61 -44.19 27.23
CA ALA A 808 27.73 -44.36 26.32
C ALA A 808 28.66 -45.53 26.68
N LYS A 809 28.73 -45.91 27.97
CA LYS A 809 29.56 -47.01 28.47
C LYS A 809 28.93 -48.40 28.30
N LEU A 810 27.61 -48.46 28.17
CA LEU A 810 26.90 -49.72 28.06
C LEU A 810 27.05 -50.29 26.64
N PRO A 811 27.44 -51.56 26.50
CA PRO A 811 27.34 -52.23 25.21
C PRO A 811 25.88 -52.14 24.77
N SER A 812 25.64 -51.72 23.53
CA SER A 812 24.32 -51.69 22.92
C SER A 812 23.56 -52.97 23.29
N THR A 813 22.60 -52.88 24.21
CA THR A 813 21.74 -53.99 24.63
C THR A 813 20.74 -54.38 23.55
N ARG A 814 20.78 -53.72 22.38
CA ARG A 814 20.17 -54.28 21.18
C ARG A 814 20.99 -55.50 20.77
N PRO A 815 20.39 -56.70 20.69
CA PRO A 815 21.11 -57.88 20.21
C PRO A 815 21.74 -57.52 18.87
N LYS A 816 23.02 -57.90 18.66
CA LYS A 816 23.53 -58.00 17.29
C LYS A 816 22.63 -59.01 16.62
N VAL A 817 21.69 -58.52 15.82
CA VAL A 817 20.67 -59.33 15.17
C VAL A 817 21.43 -60.29 14.26
N ALA A 818 21.50 -61.56 14.63
CA ALA A 818 21.91 -62.61 13.70
C ALA A 818 20.96 -62.54 12.50
N ILE A 819 21.43 -62.82 11.29
CA ILE A 819 20.60 -62.75 10.06
C ILE A 819 19.29 -63.55 10.24
N GLU A 820 19.33 -64.61 11.03
CA GLU A 820 18.21 -65.47 11.43
C GLU A 820 17.13 -64.76 12.28
N ASN A 821 17.47 -63.67 12.96
CA ASN A 821 16.55 -62.86 13.78
C ASN A 821 16.03 -61.61 13.04
N LEU A 822 16.49 -61.36 11.79
CA LEU A 822 15.95 -60.27 10.95
C LEU A 822 14.57 -60.63 10.37
N THR A 823 14.23 -61.91 10.30
CA THR A 823 12.93 -62.40 9.83
C THR A 823 11.77 -62.12 10.80
N ASP A 824 12.07 -61.84 12.09
CA ASP A 824 11.07 -61.52 13.12
C ASP A 824 11.01 -60.02 13.46
N VAL A 825 11.62 -59.14 12.66
CA VAL A 825 11.48 -57.69 12.86
C VAL A 825 10.05 -57.28 12.51
N ASP A 826 9.29 -56.88 13.52
CA ASP A 826 7.97 -56.24 13.35
C ASP A 826 8.15 -54.87 12.68
N VAL A 827 8.19 -54.89 11.35
CA VAL A 827 8.26 -53.72 10.46
C VAL A 827 7.26 -52.61 10.87
N PRO A 828 6.02 -52.91 11.30
CA PRO A 828 5.10 -51.96 11.93
C PRO A 828 5.68 -51.10 13.06
N SER A 829 6.44 -51.68 14.00
CA SER A 829 7.00 -50.95 15.14
C SER A 829 8.12 -49.99 14.74
N VAL A 830 8.97 -50.40 13.79
CA VAL A 830 10.01 -49.52 13.20
C VAL A 830 9.38 -48.40 12.36
N LEU A 831 8.28 -48.69 11.66
CA LEU A 831 7.46 -47.71 10.96
C LEU A 831 6.78 -46.71 11.90
N GLU A 832 6.26 -47.12 13.06
CA GLU A 832 5.71 -46.20 14.07
C GLU A 832 6.78 -45.30 14.70
N GLU A 833 7.96 -45.85 15.02
CA GLU A 833 9.09 -45.08 15.56
C GLU A 833 9.53 -44.00 14.55
N TYR A 834 9.57 -44.33 13.23
CA TYR A 834 9.89 -43.38 12.16
C TYR A 834 8.75 -42.41 11.81
N LYS A 835 7.48 -42.86 11.86
CA LYS A 835 6.30 -41.98 11.75
C LYS A 835 6.32 -40.92 12.85
N SER A 836 6.76 -41.26 14.06
CA SER A 836 6.91 -40.28 15.15
C SER A 836 8.04 -39.28 14.92
N GLN A 837 9.15 -39.69 14.29
CA GLN A 837 10.29 -38.81 13.99
C GLN A 837 10.09 -37.94 12.73
N MET A 838 9.31 -38.41 11.75
CA MET A 838 8.87 -37.63 10.58
C MET A 838 7.62 -36.80 10.83
N GLY A 839 7.11 -36.78 12.07
CA GLY A 839 6.02 -35.91 12.53
C GLY A 839 6.26 -34.41 12.36
N TYR A 840 7.42 -33.99 11.83
CA TYR A 840 7.69 -32.62 11.41
C TYR A 840 7.27 -32.29 9.96
N ALA A 841 7.01 -33.26 9.10
CA ALA A 841 6.53 -33.00 7.74
C ALA A 841 5.05 -32.56 7.66
N PRO A 842 4.13 -33.10 8.51
CA PRO A 842 2.76 -32.58 8.59
C PRO A 842 2.68 -31.14 9.15
N LEU A 843 3.69 -30.70 9.93
CA LEU A 843 3.78 -29.36 10.51
C LEU A 843 4.11 -28.26 9.47
N LEU A 844 4.37 -28.63 8.20
CA LEU A 844 4.67 -27.69 7.11
C LEU A 844 3.60 -27.70 5.99
N GLY A 845 2.44 -28.34 6.19
CA GLY A 845 1.29 -28.23 5.28
C GLY A 845 1.41 -28.96 3.92
N PHE A 846 2.47 -29.72 3.68
CA PHE A 846 2.66 -30.46 2.41
C PHE A 846 2.13 -31.90 2.50
N GLY A 847 0.82 -32.10 2.40
CA GLY A 847 0.23 -33.40 2.03
C GLY A 847 0.28 -34.57 3.02
N THR A 848 -0.41 -35.66 2.66
CA THR A 848 -0.38 -36.97 3.33
C THR A 848 0.77 -37.85 2.80
N ILE A 849 1.50 -38.52 3.68
CA ILE A 849 2.59 -39.43 3.31
C ILE A 849 2.05 -40.87 3.26
N GLU A 850 2.00 -41.47 2.08
CA GLU A 850 1.77 -42.91 1.88
C GLU A 850 3.11 -43.64 1.75
N TRP A 851 3.21 -44.85 2.31
CA TRP A 851 4.42 -45.66 2.26
C TRP A 851 4.23 -46.85 1.30
N THR A 852 5.09 -46.99 0.30
CA THR A 852 5.10 -48.14 -0.60
C THR A 852 6.30 -49.06 -0.34
N HIS A 853 6.09 -50.37 -0.46
CA HIS A 853 7.09 -51.41 -0.18
C HIS A 853 7.77 -51.84 -1.49
N SER A 854 9.10 -51.84 -1.55
CA SER A 854 9.85 -52.46 -2.67
C SER A 854 11.18 -53.07 -2.22
N ARG A 855 11.80 -53.96 -3.03
CA ARG A 855 13.03 -54.69 -2.70
C ARG A 855 14.29 -53.80 -2.79
N CYS A 856 15.20 -53.92 -1.82
CA CYS A 856 16.51 -53.26 -1.82
C CYS A 856 17.46 -53.83 -2.89
N LEU A 857 18.21 -52.98 -3.60
CA LEU A 857 19.15 -53.36 -4.68
C LEU A 857 20.63 -53.42 -4.26
N GLY A 858 20.93 -53.75 -2.99
CA GLY A 858 22.28 -54.09 -2.52
C GLY A 858 23.23 -52.89 -2.27
N CYS A 859 23.82 -52.84 -1.07
CA CYS A 859 24.78 -51.82 -0.65
C CYS A 859 26.22 -52.27 -0.95
N ARG A 860 27.06 -51.41 -1.57
CA ARG A 860 28.50 -51.70 -1.83
C ARG A 860 29.46 -51.38 -0.68
N SER A 861 29.01 -50.76 0.41
CA SER A 861 29.92 -50.29 1.49
C SER A 861 30.16 -51.27 2.63
N CYS A 862 29.46 -52.40 2.71
CA CYS A 862 29.56 -53.31 3.87
C CYS A 862 29.92 -54.77 3.53
N GLU A 863 30.21 -55.11 2.27
CA GLU A 863 30.60 -56.46 1.78
C GLU A 863 29.71 -57.65 2.22
N LEU A 864 28.60 -57.40 2.92
CA LEU A 864 27.60 -58.39 3.31
C LEU A 864 26.44 -58.36 2.30
N GLU A 865 26.06 -59.52 1.78
CA GLU A 865 24.84 -59.70 1.00
C GLU A 865 23.63 -59.29 1.85
N CYS A 866 22.78 -58.41 1.31
CA CYS A 866 21.53 -58.05 1.97
C CYS A 866 20.61 -59.27 2.01
N PRO A 867 19.99 -59.61 3.16
CA PRO A 867 18.97 -60.65 3.20
C PRO A 867 17.82 -60.30 2.25
N GLU A 868 17.18 -61.32 1.67
CA GLU A 868 16.15 -61.22 0.62
C GLU A 868 14.92 -60.36 1.01
N ASP A 869 14.82 -60.00 2.29
CA ASP A 869 13.71 -59.29 2.92
C ASP A 869 14.01 -57.80 3.20
N ALA A 870 15.11 -57.24 2.69
CA ALA A 870 15.44 -55.83 2.88
C ALA A 870 14.43 -54.89 2.17
N ILE A 871 13.66 -54.15 2.96
CA ILE A 871 12.57 -53.26 2.51
C ILE A 871 13.12 -51.86 2.16
N LYS A 872 12.89 -51.42 0.93
CA LYS A 872 12.96 -50.01 0.51
C LYS A 872 11.64 -49.34 0.90
N LEU A 873 11.73 -48.30 1.73
CA LEU A 873 10.60 -47.46 2.11
C LEU A 873 10.64 -46.18 1.26
N THR A 874 9.66 -46.03 0.37
CA THR A 874 9.51 -44.80 -0.42
C THR A 874 8.34 -44.00 0.14
N PRO A 875 8.57 -42.80 0.70
CA PRO A 875 7.49 -41.89 1.05
C PRO A 875 6.91 -41.27 -0.22
N VAL A 876 5.59 -41.37 -0.37
CA VAL A 876 4.81 -40.73 -1.43
C VAL A 876 4.01 -39.61 -0.79
N LEU A 877 4.36 -38.37 -1.13
CA LEU A 877 3.63 -37.18 -0.69
C LEU A 877 2.41 -36.95 -1.61
N ARG A 878 1.20 -37.07 -1.06
CA ARG A 878 -0.06 -36.68 -1.72
C ARG A 878 -0.53 -35.34 -1.18
N MET A 879 -0.56 -34.31 -2.02
CA MET A 879 -1.14 -33.02 -1.59
C MET A 879 -2.68 -33.11 -1.50
N PRO A 880 -3.34 -32.41 -0.57
CA PRO A 880 -4.80 -32.45 -0.45
C PRO A 880 -5.48 -31.75 -1.63
N GLU A 881 -6.71 -32.14 -1.95
CA GLU A 881 -7.60 -31.52 -2.96
C GLU A 881 -7.95 -30.03 -2.70
N ILE A 882 -7.38 -29.42 -1.66
CA ILE A 882 -7.64 -28.02 -1.25
C ILE A 882 -7.03 -26.99 -2.24
N PHE A 883 -6.29 -27.44 -3.25
CA PHE A 883 -5.77 -26.62 -4.34
C PHE A 883 -6.49 -26.83 -5.68
N GLU A 884 -7.73 -27.29 -5.70
CA GLU A 884 -8.57 -27.16 -6.91
C GLU A 884 -9.10 -25.73 -7.04
N PHE A 885 -8.23 -24.81 -7.48
CA PHE A 885 -8.71 -23.61 -8.14
C PHE A 885 -9.06 -24.00 -9.57
N THR A 886 -10.33 -23.84 -9.95
CA THR A 886 -10.69 -23.96 -11.37
C THR A 886 -9.91 -22.91 -12.17
N GLU A 887 -9.65 -23.17 -13.46
CA GLU A 887 -9.10 -22.16 -14.39
C GLU A 887 -9.90 -20.84 -14.29
N GLU A 888 -11.20 -20.95 -14.04
CA GLU A 888 -12.13 -19.85 -13.78
C GLU A 888 -11.74 -19.07 -12.50
N SER A 889 -11.53 -19.74 -11.35
CA SER A 889 -11.09 -19.09 -10.10
C SER A 889 -9.70 -18.45 -10.18
N LEU A 890 -8.76 -19.05 -10.92
CA LEU A 890 -7.42 -18.47 -11.13
C LEU A 890 -7.43 -17.27 -12.08
N SER A 891 -8.45 -17.17 -12.94
CA SER A 891 -8.65 -16.05 -13.87
C SER A 891 -9.23 -14.81 -13.19
N GLU A 892 -9.88 -14.96 -12.04
CA GLU A 892 -10.43 -13.86 -11.24
C GLU A 892 -9.39 -13.18 -10.32
N LEU A 893 -8.21 -13.78 -10.16
CA LEU A 893 -7.12 -13.22 -9.37
C LEU A 893 -6.32 -12.16 -10.17
N PRO A 894 -5.80 -11.10 -9.51
CA PRO A 894 -4.89 -10.14 -10.15
C PRO A 894 -3.71 -10.84 -10.83
N VAL A 895 -3.33 -10.38 -12.03
CA VAL A 895 -2.38 -11.04 -12.95
C VAL A 895 -1.11 -11.50 -12.24
N ASN A 896 -0.55 -10.72 -11.33
CA ASN A 896 0.66 -11.01 -10.58
C ASN A 896 0.49 -12.11 -9.51
N ARG A 897 -0.72 -12.29 -8.95
CA ARG A 897 -1.05 -13.41 -8.05
C ARG A 897 -1.46 -14.64 -8.85
N SER A 898 -2.28 -14.48 -9.89
CA SER A 898 -2.60 -15.53 -10.87
C SER A 898 -1.34 -16.11 -11.48
N LEU A 899 -0.41 -15.26 -11.92
CA LEU A 899 0.88 -15.64 -12.48
C LEU A 899 1.78 -16.26 -11.42
N PHE A 900 1.80 -15.78 -10.17
CA PHE A 900 2.55 -16.46 -9.10
C PHE A 900 2.05 -17.89 -8.88
N TYR A 901 0.73 -18.09 -8.75
CA TYR A 901 0.15 -19.43 -8.59
C TYR A 901 0.31 -20.30 -9.85
N LYS A 902 0.10 -19.75 -11.05
CA LYS A 902 0.38 -20.43 -12.33
C LYS A 902 1.87 -20.75 -12.50
N THR A 903 2.76 -19.88 -12.03
CA THR A 903 4.22 -20.08 -12.09
C THR A 903 4.64 -21.17 -11.11
N VAL A 904 4.14 -21.14 -9.88
CA VAL A 904 4.34 -22.21 -8.87
C VAL A 904 3.80 -23.55 -9.37
N MET A 905 2.64 -23.57 -10.04
CA MET A 905 2.11 -24.77 -10.71
C MET A 905 2.95 -25.21 -11.92
N SER A 906 3.45 -24.27 -12.73
CA SER A 906 4.27 -24.59 -13.91
C SER A 906 5.68 -25.08 -13.55
N LEU A 907 6.26 -24.56 -12.47
CA LEU A 907 7.56 -24.98 -11.93
C LEU A 907 7.51 -26.40 -11.36
N ALA A 908 6.31 -26.91 -11.05
CA ALA A 908 6.12 -28.30 -10.66
C ALA A 908 6.12 -29.29 -11.84
N VAL A 909 6.09 -28.83 -13.11
CA VAL A 909 5.79 -29.70 -14.28
C VAL A 909 6.91 -29.79 -15.33
N THR A 910 7.95 -28.95 -15.35
CA THR A 910 8.93 -28.99 -16.45
C THR A 910 10.29 -29.62 -16.09
N LYS A 911 10.55 -30.83 -16.61
CA LYS A 911 11.89 -31.26 -17.06
C LYS A 911 11.88 -31.37 -18.60
N PRO A 912 12.97 -31.04 -19.32
CA PRO A 912 12.91 -30.75 -20.75
C PRO A 912 13.03 -31.97 -21.67
N VAL A 913 12.32 -31.85 -22.81
CA VAL A 913 12.61 -32.26 -24.21
C VAL A 913 13.57 -33.46 -24.36
N ASP A 914 13.09 -34.69 -24.52
CA ASP A 914 12.66 -35.23 -25.83
C ASP A 914 11.42 -36.16 -25.79
N ASN A 915 10.77 -36.24 -26.96
CA ASN A 915 9.36 -36.62 -27.21
C ASN A 915 8.93 -38.08 -26.92
N VAL A 916 7.78 -38.25 -26.25
CA VAL A 916 6.81 -39.34 -26.53
C VAL A 916 5.37 -38.79 -26.47
N VAL A 917 4.59 -39.07 -27.51
CA VAL A 917 3.18 -38.71 -27.76
C VAL A 917 2.32 -39.99 -27.62
N LEU A 918 1.03 -40.03 -27.30
CA LEU A 918 0.16 -39.58 -26.19
C LEU A 918 -1.13 -40.46 -26.27
N GLU A 919 -1.95 -40.46 -25.20
CA GLU A 919 -3.39 -40.90 -25.07
C GLU A 919 -3.67 -42.29 -24.44
N ARG A 920 -4.54 -42.44 -23.42
CA ARG A 920 -5.96 -41.99 -23.38
C ARG A 920 -6.49 -41.56 -21.97
N GLU A 921 -5.62 -41.27 -21.00
CA GLU A 921 -6.00 -40.87 -19.62
C GLU A 921 -5.15 -39.73 -19.03
N SER A 922 -5.06 -38.58 -19.70
CA SER A 922 -4.60 -37.34 -19.05
C SER A 922 -5.73 -36.79 -18.16
N PRO A 923 -5.52 -36.37 -16.89
CA PRO A 923 -4.78 -35.13 -16.56
C PRO A 923 -3.98 -35.12 -15.22
N GLY A 924 -2.88 -34.37 -15.20
CA GLY A 924 -2.44 -33.55 -14.05
C GLY A 924 -2.24 -34.18 -12.66
N PHE A 925 -1.32 -35.15 -12.49
CA PHE A 925 -0.79 -35.50 -11.16
C PHE A 925 0.69 -35.85 -11.23
N GLY A 926 1.46 -35.38 -10.25
CA GLY A 926 2.82 -35.85 -9.98
C GLY A 926 3.00 -36.12 -8.50
N SER A 927 3.58 -37.26 -8.15
CA SER A 927 4.12 -37.56 -6.83
C SER A 927 5.61 -37.22 -6.78
N VAL A 928 6.07 -36.55 -5.73
CA VAL A 928 7.51 -36.37 -5.48
C VAL A 928 8.01 -37.56 -4.68
N GLU A 929 8.82 -38.42 -5.30
CA GLU A 929 9.51 -39.52 -4.62
C GLU A 929 10.83 -39.02 -4.03
N VAL A 930 11.04 -39.25 -2.73
CA VAL A 930 12.30 -38.94 -2.04
C VAL A 930 12.94 -40.26 -1.60
N ASP A 931 14.05 -40.63 -2.22
CA ASP A 931 14.78 -41.87 -1.89
C ASP A 931 15.60 -41.70 -0.60
N LEU A 932 15.13 -42.31 0.50
CA LEU A 932 15.88 -42.44 1.75
C LEU A 932 16.36 -43.88 1.93
N TRP A 933 17.67 -44.05 2.06
CA TRP A 933 18.30 -45.38 2.18
C TRP A 933 18.55 -45.70 3.66
N LEU A 934 17.95 -46.79 4.15
CA LEU A 934 18.11 -47.29 5.51
C LEU A 934 18.91 -48.59 5.52
N CYS A 935 20.06 -48.59 6.21
CA CYS A 935 20.77 -49.83 6.50
C CYS A 935 20.15 -50.50 7.73
N VAL A 936 19.34 -51.54 7.48
CA VAL A 936 18.59 -52.28 8.51
C VAL A 936 19.53 -52.95 9.54
N ALA A 937 20.80 -53.18 9.19
CA ALA A 937 21.76 -53.88 10.03
C ALA A 937 22.33 -53.07 11.22
N CYS A 938 22.38 -51.73 11.18
CA CYS A 938 23.11 -50.95 12.21
C CYS A 938 22.32 -49.87 12.96
N ARG A 939 21.15 -49.43 12.47
CA ARG A 939 20.30 -48.37 13.07
C ARG A 939 21.02 -47.09 13.55
N THR A 940 22.27 -46.82 13.14
CA THR A 940 23.10 -45.71 13.65
C THR A 940 23.91 -44.95 12.58
N CYS A 941 24.02 -45.44 11.35
CA CYS A 941 24.66 -44.68 10.27
C CYS A 941 23.65 -43.86 9.46
N VAL A 942 23.60 -42.55 9.73
CA VAL A 942 23.12 -41.56 8.73
C VAL A 942 24.33 -41.15 7.90
N ARG A 943 24.80 -42.02 7.00
CA ARG A 943 25.72 -41.61 5.92
C ARG A 943 25.04 -41.91 4.59
N ARG A 944 24.94 -40.88 3.74
CA ARG A 944 24.47 -40.98 2.34
C ARG A 944 25.25 -42.08 1.63
N CYS A 945 24.54 -43.03 1.03
CA CYS A 945 25.12 -43.97 0.09
C CYS A 945 25.46 -43.22 -1.20
N PRO A 946 26.69 -43.28 -1.74
CA PRO A 946 27.01 -42.67 -3.02
C PRO A 946 26.38 -43.52 -4.13
N GLY A 947 25.24 -43.05 -4.66
CA GLY A 947 24.68 -43.55 -5.92
C GLY A 947 25.59 -43.23 -7.11
N PRO A 948 25.36 -43.86 -8.28
CA PRO A 948 26.23 -43.76 -9.45
C PRO A 948 26.37 -42.29 -9.90
N ALA A 949 27.58 -41.94 -10.34
CA ALA A 949 27.96 -40.60 -10.76
C ALA A 949 26.99 -40.05 -11.83
N ASP A 950 26.08 -39.18 -11.40
CA ASP A 950 25.71 -37.90 -12.02
C ASP A 950 24.49 -37.33 -11.28
N GLY A 951 24.65 -36.16 -10.65
CA GLY A 951 23.52 -35.28 -10.30
C GLY A 951 22.85 -35.42 -8.92
N ALA A 952 23.61 -35.55 -7.82
CA ALA A 952 23.04 -35.34 -6.48
C ALA A 952 23.15 -33.86 -6.06
N LEU A 953 22.03 -33.15 -6.02
CA LEU A 953 21.91 -31.79 -5.48
C LEU A 953 22.04 -31.82 -3.94
N GLU A 954 22.99 -31.06 -3.39
CA GLU A 954 23.08 -30.80 -1.95
C GLU A 954 22.07 -29.72 -1.53
N LEU A 955 21.02 -30.10 -0.81
CA LEU A 955 20.18 -29.17 -0.05
C LEU A 955 20.79 -28.94 1.34
N GLU A 956 21.68 -27.95 1.46
CA GLU A 956 21.89 -27.25 2.73
C GLU A 956 20.86 -26.11 2.84
N LEU A 957 19.88 -26.25 3.73
CA LEU A 957 18.94 -25.18 4.07
C LEU A 957 19.65 -24.06 4.85
N LYS A 958 20.36 -23.20 4.13
CA LYS A 958 20.79 -21.87 4.57
C LYS A 958 20.82 -20.91 3.38
N TRP A 959 19.66 -20.45 2.94
CA TRP A 959 19.63 -19.44 1.87
C TRP A 959 18.80 -18.22 2.30
N ASN A 960 19.50 -17.10 2.36
CA ASN A 960 19.01 -15.73 2.50
C ASN A 960 18.45 -15.31 1.12
N LEU A 961 17.14 -15.04 1.07
CA LEU A 961 16.37 -14.75 -0.15
C LEU A 961 16.97 -13.59 -1.02
N PRO A 962 17.50 -12.51 -0.44
CA PRO A 962 18.28 -11.50 -1.17
C PRO A 962 19.48 -11.98 -2.01
N GLU A 963 20.18 -13.05 -1.63
CA GLU A 963 21.36 -13.55 -2.36
C GLU A 963 20.95 -14.31 -3.63
N VAL A 964 19.82 -15.02 -3.59
CA VAL A 964 19.21 -15.74 -4.72
C VAL A 964 18.80 -14.77 -5.83
N VAL A 965 18.18 -13.65 -5.45
CA VAL A 965 17.77 -12.62 -6.42
C VAL A 965 18.99 -11.97 -7.10
N ARG A 966 20.12 -11.86 -6.39
CA ARG A 966 21.38 -11.29 -6.91
C ARG A 966 22.09 -12.20 -7.91
N GLN A 967 21.99 -13.53 -7.73
CA GLN A 967 22.52 -14.51 -8.69
C GLN A 967 21.64 -14.66 -9.94
N ILE A 968 20.32 -14.53 -9.81
CA ILE A 968 19.38 -14.59 -10.94
C ILE A 968 19.48 -13.35 -11.83
N THR A 969 19.78 -12.18 -11.26
CA THR A 969 19.98 -10.93 -12.02
C THR A 969 21.37 -10.83 -12.69
N SER A 970 22.38 -11.59 -12.25
CA SER A 970 23.70 -11.60 -12.89
C SER A 970 23.82 -12.59 -14.06
N GLN A 971 22.93 -13.58 -14.16
CA GLN A 971 22.91 -14.56 -15.26
C GLN A 971 21.92 -14.25 -16.39
N SER A 972 21.20 -13.12 -16.32
CA SER A 972 20.31 -12.62 -17.38
C SER A 972 21.01 -11.63 -18.33
N SER A 973 22.35 -11.63 -18.36
CA SER A 973 23.17 -10.85 -19.29
C SER A 973 24.12 -11.72 -20.11
N SER A 974 23.54 -12.70 -20.82
CA SER A 974 24.13 -13.35 -21.99
C SER A 974 23.05 -13.75 -22.98
#